data_AF-A0A1H5NJQ3-F1
#
_entry.id   AF-A0A1H5NJQ3-F1
#
_cell.length_a   1.000
_cell.length_b   1.000
_cell.length_c   1.000
_cell.angle_alpha   90.00
_cell.angle_beta   90.00
_cell.angle_gamma   90.00
#
_symmetry.space_group_name_H-M   'P 1'
#
loop_
_entity.id
_entity.type
_entity.pdbx_description
1 polymer ?
#
loop_
_entity_poly.entity_id
_entity_poly.type
_entity_poly.pdbx_seq_one_letter_code
_entity_poly.pdbx_strand_id
1 'polypeptide(L)'
;MTTVEVLAPLRLETRFVPPAERPDGGDQWTLRLRIYPDEFSIRRVFAPPTPAELDRLTEAVSRMSAAPALSEADAFASFAAAVGASRALGLWRAHVVPGAGGVASVDRAGEAEHVPFAVHGPAGLPARLEVWLVHADGVRQLATTLAPDVAAIGKDLDVLQFNDMPRLSAGVLPQTWWLSYPRAVEVGLGVDLDIGATPPTLEALVVLGIGDRDAAELVDAHNATGRLAVLAPGTPTNTVAGEPTTDFGDHAQSIFPLLHIDPATQLSTSALLKGLSGRTPPSALPMLGGDLDYFGPGSLAVQGLWPVLWGRSLRDVTGAGGREIDLARWAMRNLAVEGPRPAFRVGEQPYGLVPTSAFGSWIDEAGDPMAAIEARIRRWTLKWRAGAAAEARAKRGRVVGEDIRGMLDVLGLHAPSRHWNVRAVADRYGLQALRALAGMRPLDTTWDDTTALALRNVAAPLAPVGRAPGLGSVPGPPSDQMEDVEQLRRMCVMDPEPLFGSQAKLGLVGHLFREALIDGRAVIGDAVNRLRAGTPISLDQNLPWDDEPAYLAALFQGSDAAVAELRAGADPNGRVLGARFREVQEALEVFADLWASMSGQLFRAVLAALDTAAFRVDPWLTGIAERRLQGMIAGGAPFRLGAYGWVDAPAPYAGGPGGPLAPGPTRAGLLHAPSPAQALTAALLRDAAVRYPGSDRWNLAIDSAKVRATVALAERVRLGLHPYEALGLEVEKAAGDWDTVRMLRKSYPLAADQQERRVCDGQKVLQAARQGTLPADLAQRLAPLDTVLDTYGDLLLADGAYALVTGHADLANAAMEAAAGLGAPPELRAIRTPRQATTVRVSAWALLLPGNASAGRDADPARAADPAYAAALDAELGAGAIDAADTPGRERRDRFGAILGGGENEPPIPSLTGGAYEGLDSLADANLRRAMAQDLGDRLARVASLAQAALDDLAALDPNTAGSELTIKAAAARWAIDLAVVPPADPGDMAPTAAELLAYGLAALADRLSTAASMVPAGGGGPAPPDTFINAVRRAIRVVAGRPDLPVLPIVARALLPTLRPSPDLDAQWLEIVAAVRPRLASLDAHQLDAALPNWPGAVAAPDASIDPWHASGPVVAAYGPGVDDNGPNVAIAALDGWTDSVPSRRHATTAAFGFNAPKSRAPQAVLAAVPPDPSRRLDNAGLLEVVLETRELAHARAPRQIAEPTLAYATSTALVSASPPRNFLDGWPP
;
A
#
# COMPACT_ATOMS: atom_id res chain seq x y z
N MET A 1 25.30 40.25 6.23
CA MET A 1 24.84 39.96 4.86
C MET A 1 23.42 39.44 4.96
N THR A 2 22.53 39.92 4.10
CA THR A 2 21.14 39.45 4.06
C THR A 2 21.04 38.11 3.35
N THR A 3 20.06 37.31 3.76
CA THR A 3 19.84 35.93 3.33
C THR A 3 18.38 35.77 2.96
N VAL A 4 18.09 34.78 2.09
CA VAL A 4 16.75 34.26 1.90
C VAL A 4 16.61 33.00 2.75
N GLU A 5 15.62 32.94 3.63
CA GLU A 5 15.41 31.76 4.47
C GLU A 5 14.42 30.82 3.76
N VAL A 6 14.85 29.63 3.39
CA VAL A 6 14.08 28.58 2.72
C VAL A 6 13.50 27.67 3.79
N LEU A 7 12.21 27.86 4.09
CA LEU A 7 11.57 27.18 5.22
C LEU A 7 10.95 25.87 4.77
N ALA A 8 11.50 24.78 5.28
CA ALA A 8 10.95 23.45 5.12
C ALA A 8 9.70 23.26 5.99
N PRO A 9 8.62 22.67 5.46
CA PRO A 9 7.40 22.47 6.22
C PRO A 9 7.55 21.38 7.30
N LEU A 10 6.90 21.60 8.43
CA LEU A 10 6.80 20.71 9.57
C LEU A 10 5.34 20.29 9.77
N ARG A 11 5.11 18.99 9.93
CA ARG A 11 3.81 18.48 10.39
C ARG A 11 3.77 18.55 11.91
N LEU A 12 2.70 19.13 12.43
CA LEU A 12 2.48 19.29 13.86
C LEU A 12 1.30 18.42 14.31
N GLU A 13 1.51 17.61 15.34
CA GLU A 13 0.46 16.84 16.01
C GLU A 13 0.26 17.38 17.41
N THR A 14 -0.99 17.64 17.79
CA THR A 14 -1.34 18.22 19.09
C THR A 14 -2.33 17.33 19.82
N ARG A 15 -2.15 17.19 21.14
CA ARG A 15 -3.11 16.54 22.03
C ARG A 15 -3.24 17.35 23.32
N PHE A 16 -4.47 17.73 23.65
CA PHE A 16 -4.79 18.33 24.94
C PHE A 16 -5.02 17.23 25.97
N VAL A 17 -4.39 17.35 27.13
CA VAL A 17 -4.53 16.43 28.26
C VAL A 17 -5.11 17.22 29.44
N PRO A 18 -6.30 16.84 29.94
CA PRO A 18 -6.87 17.48 31.13
C PRO A 18 -6.07 17.13 32.39
N PRO A 19 -6.08 17.99 33.44
CA PRO A 19 -5.38 17.73 34.71
C PRO A 19 -5.68 16.34 35.29
N ALA A 20 -6.93 15.87 35.20
CA ALA A 20 -7.35 14.57 35.73
C ALA A 20 -6.73 13.35 35.02
N GLU A 21 -6.24 13.52 33.79
CA GLU A 21 -5.61 12.45 33.00
C GLU A 21 -4.08 12.55 32.96
N ARG A 22 -3.50 13.51 33.69
CA ARG A 22 -2.06 13.73 33.70
C ARG A 22 -1.33 12.64 34.50
N PRO A 23 -0.32 11.97 33.91
CA PRO A 23 0.44 10.94 34.60
C PRO A 23 1.38 11.49 35.70
N ASP A 24 1.72 12.78 35.65
CA ASP A 24 2.57 13.47 36.63
C ASP A 24 1.78 14.13 37.77
N GLY A 25 0.44 14.08 37.74
CA GLY A 25 -0.43 14.64 38.77
C GLY A 25 -0.54 16.18 38.78
N GLY A 26 -0.13 16.86 37.71
CA GLY A 26 -0.22 18.32 37.60
C GLY A 26 -1.67 18.86 37.59
N ASP A 27 -1.87 20.08 38.11
CA ASP A 27 -3.18 20.75 38.21
C ASP A 27 -3.56 21.60 36.99
N GLN A 28 -2.66 21.70 36.00
CA GLN A 28 -2.87 22.47 34.77
C GLN A 28 -3.16 21.57 33.56
N TRP A 29 -3.85 22.11 32.56
CA TRP A 29 -3.96 21.45 31.26
C TRP A 29 -2.60 21.38 30.58
N THR A 30 -2.35 20.28 29.87
CA THR A 30 -1.13 20.09 29.09
C THR A 30 -1.46 20.01 27.60
N LEU A 31 -0.75 20.79 26.79
CA LEU A 31 -0.70 20.66 25.35
C LEU A 31 0.53 19.83 24.97
N ARG A 32 0.29 18.57 24.60
CA ARG A 32 1.29 17.70 24.00
C ARG A 32 1.48 18.07 22.54
N LEU A 33 2.68 18.47 22.17
CA LEU A 33 3.08 18.78 20.80
C LEU A 33 4.11 17.76 20.31
N ARG A 34 3.91 17.27 19.09
CA ARG A 34 4.89 16.47 18.35
C ARG A 34 5.14 17.07 16.97
N ILE A 35 6.40 17.10 16.58
CA ILE A 35 6.90 17.75 15.37
C ILE A 35 7.45 16.66 14.45
N TYR A 36 7.06 16.71 13.19
CA TYR A 36 7.51 15.81 12.14
C TYR A 36 8.16 16.64 11.03
N PRO A 37 9.48 16.51 10.81
CA PRO A 37 10.12 17.03 9.62
C PRO A 37 9.53 16.33 8.38
N ASP A 38 9.07 17.10 7.41
CA ASP A 38 8.47 16.54 6.18
C ASP A 38 9.54 16.10 5.16
N GLU A 39 9.14 15.40 4.10
CA GLU A 39 10.06 14.76 3.13
C GLU A 39 11.08 15.73 2.52
N PHE A 40 10.72 17.00 2.29
CA PHE A 40 11.67 18.02 1.82
C PHE A 40 12.90 18.15 2.73
N SER A 41 12.77 17.98 4.05
CA SER A 41 13.88 18.10 5.00
C SER A 41 14.83 16.89 5.01
N ILE A 42 14.42 15.75 4.44
CA ILE A 42 15.14 14.48 4.53
C ILE A 42 16.17 14.39 3.40
N ARG A 43 17.46 14.52 3.74
CA ARG A 43 18.51 14.49 2.71
C ARG A 43 18.72 13.06 2.23
N ARG A 44 18.58 12.86 0.92
CA ARG A 44 18.94 11.60 0.26
C ARG A 44 20.08 11.90 -0.70
N VAL A 45 21.18 11.15 -0.60
CA VAL A 45 22.37 11.38 -1.43
C VAL A 45 22.37 10.35 -2.55
N PHE A 46 22.79 10.78 -3.74
CA PHE A 46 23.03 9.87 -4.85
C PHE A 46 24.23 8.99 -4.50
N ALA A 47 23.98 7.70 -4.26
CA ALA A 47 25.03 6.76 -3.90
C ALA A 47 26.09 6.66 -5.02
N PRO A 48 27.38 6.44 -4.69
CA PRO A 48 28.38 6.11 -5.71
C PRO A 48 27.92 4.93 -6.57
N PRO A 49 28.29 4.86 -7.85
CA PRO A 49 27.95 3.73 -8.70
C PRO A 49 28.66 2.45 -8.21
N THR A 50 27.90 1.36 -8.16
CA THR A 50 28.48 0.04 -7.86
C THR A 50 29.12 -0.58 -9.10
N PRO A 51 30.10 -1.50 -8.95
CA PRO A 51 30.68 -2.23 -10.09
C PRO A 51 29.61 -2.90 -10.96
N ALA A 52 28.59 -3.50 -10.34
CA ALA A 52 27.48 -4.15 -11.04
C ALA A 52 26.62 -3.15 -11.85
N GLU A 53 26.35 -1.95 -11.32
CA GLU A 53 25.64 -0.91 -12.07
C GLU A 53 26.45 -0.44 -13.29
N LEU A 54 27.77 -0.23 -13.14
CA LEU A 54 28.64 0.20 -14.25
C LEU A 54 28.86 -0.91 -15.29
N ASP A 55 28.91 -2.17 -14.88
CA ASP A 55 28.96 -3.32 -15.80
C ASP A 55 27.68 -3.38 -16.65
N ARG A 56 26.51 -3.17 -16.02
CA ARG A 56 25.23 -3.10 -16.73
C ARG A 56 25.14 -1.90 -17.66
N LEU A 57 25.66 -0.74 -17.25
CA LEU A 57 25.73 0.44 -18.12
C LEU A 57 26.66 0.17 -19.33
N THR A 58 27.80 -0.49 -19.09
CA THR A 58 28.75 -0.88 -20.14
C THR A 58 28.11 -1.87 -21.12
N GLU A 59 27.36 -2.84 -20.61
CA GLU A 59 26.56 -3.76 -21.41
C GLU A 59 25.56 -2.99 -22.29
N ALA A 60 24.76 -2.10 -21.70
CA ALA A 60 23.75 -1.31 -22.41
C ALA A 60 24.37 -0.42 -23.51
N VAL A 61 25.46 0.30 -23.20
CA VAL A 61 26.17 1.14 -24.17
C VAL A 61 26.79 0.30 -25.29
N SER A 62 27.37 -0.87 -24.98
CA SER A 62 27.96 -1.75 -26.00
C SER A 62 26.93 -2.31 -26.99
N ARG A 63 25.68 -2.51 -26.56
CA ARG A 63 24.57 -2.97 -27.41
C ARG A 63 24.14 -1.94 -28.45
N MET A 64 24.50 -0.67 -28.30
CA MET A 64 24.28 0.35 -29.32
C MET A 64 25.19 0.15 -30.55
N SER A 65 26.25 -0.64 -30.42
CA SER A 65 27.22 -0.92 -31.51
C SER A 65 27.31 -2.41 -31.89
N ALA A 66 26.83 -3.33 -31.06
CA ALA A 66 26.83 -4.77 -31.32
C ALA A 66 25.60 -5.21 -32.14
N ALA A 67 25.76 -6.04 -33.18
CA ALA A 67 24.66 -6.42 -34.06
C ALA A 67 23.70 -7.48 -33.43
N PRO A 68 22.37 -7.30 -33.49
CA PRO A 68 21.67 -6.11 -33.99
C PRO A 68 21.76 -4.94 -33.00
N ALA A 69 22.15 -3.77 -33.52
CA ALA A 69 22.36 -2.57 -32.71
C ALA A 69 21.03 -2.05 -32.14
N LEU A 70 21.00 -1.78 -30.85
CA LEU A 70 19.87 -1.14 -30.18
C LEU A 70 19.89 0.38 -30.41
N SER A 71 18.70 0.99 -30.43
CA SER A 71 18.59 2.44 -30.33
C SER A 71 19.07 2.92 -28.95
N GLU A 72 19.48 4.19 -28.82
CA GLU A 72 19.86 4.75 -27.51
C GLU A 72 18.69 4.67 -26.51
N ALA A 73 17.45 4.83 -26.99
CA ALA A 73 16.24 4.70 -26.18
C ALA A 73 16.06 3.28 -25.63
N ASP A 74 16.26 2.24 -26.47
CA ASP A 74 16.13 0.84 -26.06
C ASP A 74 17.27 0.42 -25.13
N ALA A 75 18.49 0.90 -25.38
CA ALA A 75 19.65 0.69 -24.52
C ALA A 75 19.44 1.34 -23.14
N PHE A 76 18.96 2.59 -23.11
CA PHE A 76 18.59 3.28 -21.87
C PHE A 76 17.46 2.55 -21.14
N ALA A 77 16.42 2.11 -21.85
CA ALA A 77 15.30 1.38 -21.25
C ALA A 77 15.74 0.04 -20.64
N SER A 78 16.63 -0.69 -21.30
CA SER A 78 17.24 -1.91 -20.76
C SER A 78 18.02 -1.64 -19.47
N PHE A 79 18.82 -0.57 -19.44
CA PHE A 79 19.57 -0.18 -18.24
C PHE A 79 18.63 0.28 -17.10
N ALA A 80 17.65 1.13 -17.43
CA ALA A 80 16.64 1.62 -16.50
C ALA A 80 15.81 0.48 -15.88
N ALA A 81 15.53 -0.60 -16.61
CA ALA A 81 14.87 -1.77 -16.05
C ALA A 81 15.71 -2.49 -14.98
N ALA A 82 17.03 -2.37 -15.02
CA ALA A 82 17.94 -3.00 -14.06
C ALA A 82 18.17 -2.15 -12.79
N VAL A 83 18.22 -0.82 -12.92
CA VAL A 83 18.62 0.08 -11.80
C VAL A 83 17.54 1.10 -11.39
N GLY A 84 16.43 1.17 -12.11
CA GLY A 84 15.39 2.20 -11.98
C GLY A 84 15.65 3.42 -12.88
N ALA A 85 14.59 3.99 -13.46
CA ALA A 85 14.71 5.04 -14.49
C ALA A 85 15.39 6.33 -14.00
N SER A 86 15.06 6.82 -12.81
CA SER A 86 15.68 8.02 -12.23
C SER A 86 17.18 7.81 -11.91
N ARG A 87 17.55 6.62 -11.42
CA ARG A 87 18.96 6.24 -11.17
C ARG A 87 19.73 6.10 -12.48
N ALA A 88 19.10 5.51 -13.50
CA ALA A 88 19.68 5.36 -14.82
C ALA A 88 19.99 6.71 -15.48
N LEU A 89 19.11 7.72 -15.37
CA LEU A 89 19.36 9.07 -15.89
C LEU A 89 20.64 9.68 -15.31
N GLY A 90 20.77 9.64 -13.98
CA GLY A 90 21.94 10.19 -13.28
C GLY A 90 23.24 9.46 -13.65
N LEU A 91 23.22 8.13 -13.67
CA LEU A 91 24.40 7.32 -14.02
C LEU A 91 24.79 7.48 -15.49
N TRP A 92 23.83 7.50 -16.41
CA TRP A 92 24.12 7.65 -17.84
C TRP A 92 24.76 9.00 -18.13
N ARG A 93 24.20 10.09 -17.60
CA ARG A 93 24.76 11.44 -17.80
C ARG A 93 26.13 11.63 -17.15
N ALA A 94 26.40 10.95 -16.04
CA ALA A 94 27.66 11.08 -15.31
C ALA A 94 28.79 10.23 -15.92
N HIS A 95 28.48 9.06 -16.47
CA HIS A 95 29.48 8.05 -16.83
C HIS A 95 29.56 7.73 -18.33
N VAL A 96 28.57 8.09 -19.14
CA VAL A 96 28.66 7.84 -20.59
C VAL A 96 29.40 9.00 -21.26
N VAL A 97 30.58 8.70 -21.80
CA VAL A 97 31.46 9.66 -22.48
C VAL A 97 31.66 9.28 -23.95
N PRO A 98 31.88 10.26 -24.85
CA PRO A 98 32.24 9.95 -26.24
C PRO A 98 33.59 9.22 -26.30
N GLY A 99 33.63 8.02 -26.87
CA GLY A 99 34.85 7.21 -27.01
C GLY A 99 35.56 7.40 -28.36
N ALA A 100 36.71 6.74 -28.51
CA ALA A 100 37.53 6.81 -29.71
C ALA A 100 36.80 6.22 -30.94
N GLY A 101 36.71 6.99 -32.02
CA GLY A 101 36.01 6.58 -33.26
C GLY A 101 34.50 6.83 -33.27
N GLY A 102 33.95 7.59 -32.31
CA GLY A 102 32.53 7.97 -32.27
C GLY A 102 31.62 6.96 -31.55
N VAL A 103 32.18 5.91 -30.97
CA VAL A 103 31.47 4.92 -30.14
C VAL A 103 31.48 5.40 -28.69
N ALA A 104 30.31 5.48 -28.03
CA ALA A 104 30.23 5.86 -26.62
C ALA A 104 30.91 4.81 -25.72
N SER A 105 31.58 5.27 -24.66
CA SER A 105 32.25 4.43 -23.65
C SER A 105 31.84 4.84 -22.25
N VAL A 106 32.04 3.96 -21.26
CA VAL A 106 31.69 4.22 -19.86
C VAL A 106 32.94 4.60 -19.07
N ASP A 107 32.96 5.81 -18.51
CA ASP A 107 33.93 6.24 -17.51
C ASP A 107 33.60 5.60 -16.14
N ARG A 108 34.55 4.85 -15.59
CA ARG A 108 34.38 4.13 -14.31
C ARG A 108 34.94 4.91 -13.11
N ALA A 109 35.25 6.20 -13.26
CA ALA A 109 35.65 7.05 -12.14
C ALA A 109 34.58 7.08 -11.03
N GLY A 110 34.99 6.94 -9.77
CA GLY A 110 34.08 7.01 -8.62
C GLY A 110 33.36 5.70 -8.26
N GLU A 111 33.71 4.58 -8.90
CA GLU A 111 33.23 3.22 -8.54
C GLU A 111 33.54 2.88 -7.07
N ALA A 112 32.55 2.36 -6.35
CA ALA A 112 32.71 1.91 -4.96
C ALA A 112 31.85 0.65 -4.67
N GLU A 113 32.31 -0.18 -3.72
CA GLU A 113 31.51 -1.33 -3.26
C GLU A 113 30.16 -0.91 -2.66
N HIS A 114 29.21 -1.84 -2.63
CA HIS A 114 27.85 -1.58 -2.19
C HIS A 114 27.81 -0.95 -0.80
N VAL A 115 27.47 0.33 -0.74
CA VAL A 115 27.19 1.04 0.51
C VAL A 115 25.73 0.77 0.85
N PRO A 116 25.41 0.27 2.07
CA PRO A 116 24.03 0.07 2.49
C PRO A 116 23.22 1.36 2.30
N PHE A 117 21.93 1.21 1.97
CA PHE A 117 21.01 2.33 1.85
C PHE A 117 20.96 3.14 3.15
N ALA A 118 21.69 4.25 3.20
CA ALA A 118 21.67 5.18 4.32
C ALA A 118 20.74 6.35 3.97
N VAL A 119 19.61 6.45 4.67
CA VAL A 119 18.86 7.71 4.71
C VAL A 119 19.69 8.68 5.55
N HIS A 120 20.21 9.73 4.93
CA HIS A 120 20.92 10.76 5.68
C HIS A 120 19.88 11.62 6.42
N GLY A 121 20.19 11.95 7.68
CA GLY A 121 19.26 12.62 8.60
C GLY A 121 18.72 13.97 8.09
N PRO A 122 17.79 14.59 8.85
CA PRO A 122 17.09 15.79 8.40
C PRO A 122 18.06 16.97 8.27
N ALA A 123 18.41 17.33 7.03
CA ALA A 123 19.38 18.39 6.76
C ALA A 123 18.77 19.79 6.89
N GLY A 124 17.46 19.92 6.73
CA GLY A 124 16.72 21.18 6.84
C GLY A 124 16.24 21.54 8.24
N LEU A 125 16.53 20.73 9.26
CA LEU A 125 16.05 20.98 10.63
C LEU A 125 17.00 21.94 11.37
N PRO A 126 16.52 23.12 11.83
CA PRO A 126 17.31 24.06 12.61
C PRO A 126 17.81 23.47 13.92
N ALA A 127 18.95 23.97 14.41
CA ALA A 127 19.49 23.60 15.73
C ALA A 127 18.58 24.03 16.89
N ARG A 128 17.68 25.00 16.66
CA ARG A 128 16.69 25.48 17.60
C ARG A 128 15.35 25.67 16.91
N LEU A 129 14.31 25.06 17.47
CA LEU A 129 12.92 25.27 17.06
C LEU A 129 12.18 26.01 18.18
N GLU A 130 11.59 27.15 17.86
CA GLU A 130 10.76 27.90 18.79
C GLU A 130 9.29 27.52 18.61
N VAL A 131 8.60 27.33 19.74
CA VAL A 131 7.16 27.06 19.78
C VAL A 131 6.44 28.31 20.29
N TRP A 132 5.59 28.88 19.45
CA TRP A 132 4.86 30.10 19.71
C TRP A 132 3.36 29.82 19.84
N LEU A 133 2.75 30.32 20.91
CA LEU A 133 1.31 30.38 21.09
C LEU A 133 0.82 31.75 20.63
N VAL A 134 -0.11 31.75 19.67
CA VAL A 134 -0.78 32.95 19.20
C VAL A 134 -2.18 32.95 19.78
N HIS A 135 -2.42 33.85 20.73
CA HIS A 135 -3.68 33.99 21.43
C HIS A 135 -4.70 34.75 20.57
N ALA A 136 -5.99 34.54 20.83
CA ALA A 136 -7.06 35.18 20.07
C ALA A 136 -7.10 36.73 20.20
N ASP A 137 -6.43 37.30 21.19
CA ASP A 137 -6.24 38.74 21.38
C ASP A 137 -5.04 39.32 20.60
N GLY A 138 -4.32 38.46 19.87
CA GLY A 138 -3.13 38.82 19.09
C GLY A 138 -1.82 38.74 19.88
N VAL A 139 -1.84 38.37 21.16
CA VAL A 139 -0.60 38.18 21.94
C VAL A 139 0.18 36.99 21.39
N ARG A 140 1.47 37.21 21.11
CA ARG A 140 2.42 36.20 20.64
C ARG A 140 3.32 35.82 21.80
N GLN A 141 3.15 34.60 22.31
CA GLN A 141 3.90 34.10 23.45
C GLN A 141 4.87 33.00 22.99
N LEU A 142 6.17 33.18 23.24
CA LEU A 142 7.13 32.10 23.13
C LEU A 142 6.90 31.12 24.29
N ALA A 143 6.43 29.92 23.98
CA ALA A 143 6.15 28.90 24.99
C ALA A 143 7.41 28.13 25.39
N THR A 144 8.23 27.75 24.41
CA THR A 144 9.50 27.04 24.64
C THR A 144 10.40 27.08 23.41
N THR A 145 11.65 26.69 23.60
CA THR A 145 12.61 26.43 22.52
C THR A 145 13.13 25.00 22.63
N LEU A 146 12.98 24.23 21.58
CA LEU A 146 13.47 22.86 21.45
C LEU A 146 14.83 22.86 20.77
N ALA A 147 15.69 21.91 21.14
CA ALA A 147 16.98 21.67 20.51
C ALA A 147 16.99 20.27 19.88
N PRO A 148 16.60 20.12 18.60
CA PRO A 148 16.54 18.82 17.96
C PRO A 148 17.92 18.17 17.83
N ASP A 149 18.07 16.92 18.25
CA ASP A 149 19.27 16.12 17.99
C ASP A 149 19.19 15.51 16.58
N VAL A 150 19.61 16.29 15.58
CA VAL A 150 19.60 15.90 14.16
C VAL A 150 20.33 14.58 13.91
N ALA A 151 21.38 14.28 14.67
CA ALA A 151 22.13 13.03 14.51
C ALA A 151 21.34 11.84 15.04
N ALA A 152 20.71 11.96 16.22
CA ALA A 152 19.83 10.92 16.75
C ALA A 152 18.58 10.72 15.88
N ILE A 153 17.96 11.81 15.41
CA ILE A 153 16.82 11.75 14.48
C ILE A 153 17.21 11.04 13.18
N GLY A 154 18.41 11.31 12.65
CA GLY A 154 18.95 10.64 11.48
C GLY A 154 19.22 9.15 11.69
N LYS A 155 19.79 8.76 12.85
CA LYS A 155 19.98 7.34 13.21
C LYS A 155 18.66 6.60 13.31
N ASP A 156 17.65 7.24 13.90
CA ASP A 156 16.31 6.69 13.99
C ASP A 156 15.67 6.48 12.61
N LEU A 157 16.16 7.08 11.51
CA LEU A 157 15.66 6.86 10.14
C LEU A 157 16.32 5.68 9.41
N ASP A 158 17.30 5.01 10.00
CA ASP A 158 17.92 3.83 9.42
C ASP A 158 16.87 2.70 9.28
N VAL A 159 16.76 2.07 8.11
CA VAL A 159 15.78 1.01 7.90
C VAL A 159 16.28 -0.33 8.47
N LEU A 160 17.60 -0.48 8.67
CA LEU A 160 18.20 -1.73 9.14
C LEU A 160 17.74 -2.14 10.55
N GLN A 161 17.33 -1.19 11.38
CA GLN A 161 16.75 -1.46 12.70
C GLN A 161 15.38 -2.15 12.62
N PHE A 162 14.71 -2.15 11.46
CA PHE A 162 13.50 -2.95 11.19
C PHE A 162 13.82 -4.31 10.56
N ASN A 163 15.09 -4.67 10.42
CA ASN A 163 15.53 -5.99 9.95
C ASN A 163 16.07 -6.88 11.10
N ASP A 164 16.06 -6.38 12.35
CA ASP A 164 16.46 -7.15 13.54
C ASP A 164 15.35 -8.14 13.93
N MET A 165 15.32 -9.27 13.21
CA MET A 165 14.35 -10.34 13.40
C MET A 165 14.28 -10.88 14.84
N PRO A 166 15.40 -11.02 15.59
CA PRO A 166 15.35 -11.34 17.02
C PRO A 166 14.52 -10.36 17.86
N ARG A 167 14.70 -9.04 17.68
CA ARG A 167 13.91 -8.03 18.42
C ARG A 167 12.44 -8.00 17.99
N LEU A 168 12.19 -8.05 16.68
CA LEU A 168 10.84 -8.02 16.14
C LEU A 168 10.03 -9.27 16.49
N SER A 169 10.66 -10.45 16.48
CA SER A 169 10.04 -11.71 16.91
C SER A 169 9.75 -11.77 18.41
N ALA A 170 10.45 -10.97 19.22
CA ALA A 170 10.14 -10.75 20.63
C ALA A 170 9.00 -9.71 20.85
N GLY A 171 8.41 -9.16 19.77
CA GLY A 171 7.34 -8.17 19.84
C GLY A 171 7.80 -6.77 20.23
N VAL A 172 9.11 -6.50 20.21
CA VAL A 172 9.67 -5.20 20.57
C VAL A 172 9.89 -4.38 19.30
N LEU A 173 9.07 -3.36 19.10
CA LEU A 173 9.28 -2.41 17.99
C LEU A 173 10.49 -1.51 18.29
N PRO A 174 11.24 -1.10 17.24
CA PRO A 174 12.28 -0.08 17.37
C PRO A 174 11.71 1.19 18.00
N GLN A 175 12.43 1.74 18.99
CA GLN A 175 12.09 3.00 19.65
C GLN A 175 12.53 4.17 18.76
N THR A 176 11.78 4.43 17.69
CA THR A 176 12.02 5.58 16.80
C THR A 176 11.15 6.78 17.20
N TRP A 177 11.65 7.98 16.91
CA TRP A 177 10.94 9.22 17.21
C TRP A 177 9.55 9.36 16.59
N TRP A 178 9.17 8.57 15.56
CA TRP A 178 7.82 8.57 14.98
C TRP A 178 6.88 7.49 15.54
N LEU A 179 7.43 6.42 16.14
CA LEU A 179 6.63 5.38 16.81
C LEU A 179 6.43 5.68 18.31
N SER A 180 7.39 6.36 18.95
CA SER A 180 7.41 6.61 20.39
C SER A 180 7.43 8.10 20.71
N TYR A 181 6.41 8.57 21.44
CA TYR A 181 6.37 9.97 21.90
C TYR A 181 7.50 10.29 22.90
N PRO A 182 7.83 9.45 23.90
CA PRO A 182 9.00 9.68 24.75
C PRO A 182 10.30 9.82 23.96
N ARG A 183 10.51 8.97 22.94
CA ARG A 183 11.66 9.12 22.04
C ARG A 183 11.63 10.44 21.27
N ALA A 184 10.46 10.88 20.82
CA ALA A 184 10.31 12.18 20.17
C ALA A 184 10.73 13.34 21.10
N VAL A 185 10.36 13.28 22.38
CA VAL A 185 10.80 14.27 23.38
C VAL A 185 12.32 14.22 23.58
N GLU A 186 12.89 13.03 23.72
CA GLU A 186 14.33 12.82 23.90
C GLU A 186 15.17 13.44 22.76
N VAL A 187 14.72 13.29 21.51
CA VAL A 187 15.43 13.84 20.34
C VAL A 187 15.03 15.28 20.01
N GLY A 188 14.20 15.94 20.82
CA GLY A 188 13.79 17.33 20.63
C GLY A 188 12.71 17.57 19.55
N LEU A 189 11.96 16.53 19.18
CA LEU A 189 10.80 16.58 18.28
C LEU A 189 9.44 16.48 19.02
N GLY A 190 9.44 16.48 20.34
CA GLY A 190 8.23 16.44 21.16
C GLY A 190 8.37 17.30 22.41
N VAL A 191 7.27 17.87 22.87
CA VAL A 191 7.22 18.62 24.13
C VAL A 191 5.82 18.60 24.73
N ASP A 192 5.75 18.54 26.06
CA ASP A 192 4.52 18.73 26.84
C ASP A 192 4.55 20.16 27.40
N LEU A 193 3.57 20.98 27.04
CA LEU A 193 3.47 22.39 27.44
C LEU A 193 2.34 22.58 28.44
N ASP A 194 2.64 23.15 29.61
CA ASP A 194 1.61 23.58 30.55
C ASP A 194 0.93 24.85 30.03
N ILE A 195 -0.39 24.79 29.85
CA ILE A 195 -1.20 25.87 29.26
C ILE A 195 -2.19 26.48 30.26
N GLY A 196 -1.99 26.28 31.57
CA GLY A 196 -2.80 26.87 32.62
C GLY A 196 -3.97 25.98 33.11
N ALA A 197 -4.63 26.43 34.17
CA ALA A 197 -5.76 25.72 34.80
C ALA A 197 -6.99 25.62 33.87
N THR A 198 -7.14 26.56 32.94
CA THR A 198 -8.12 26.53 31.86
C THR A 198 -7.39 26.69 30.54
N PRO A 199 -7.69 25.88 29.51
CA PRO A 199 -7.01 25.96 28.22
C PRO A 199 -7.31 27.30 27.54
N PRO A 200 -6.28 28.04 27.08
CA PRO A 200 -6.46 29.35 26.46
C PRO A 200 -7.10 29.21 25.07
N THR A 201 -7.78 30.27 24.63
CA THR A 201 -8.29 30.36 23.26
C THR A 201 -7.17 30.76 22.32
N LEU A 202 -6.59 29.78 21.63
CA LEU A 202 -5.52 29.99 20.67
C LEU A 202 -6.08 30.27 19.27
N GLU A 203 -5.49 31.23 18.57
CA GLU A 203 -5.74 31.47 17.15
C GLU A 203 -4.86 30.58 16.27
N ALA A 204 -3.61 30.35 16.71
CA ALA A 204 -2.67 29.44 16.09
C ALA A 204 -1.61 28.93 17.09
N LEU A 205 -1.08 27.76 16.81
CA LEU A 205 0.19 27.27 17.36
C LEU A 205 1.21 27.28 16.21
N VAL A 206 2.36 27.92 16.38
CA VAL A 206 3.39 28.03 15.35
C VAL A 206 4.69 27.42 15.86
N VAL A 207 5.34 26.62 15.03
CA VAL A 207 6.70 26.11 15.27
C VAL A 207 7.59 26.59 14.14
N LEU A 208 8.73 27.21 14.46
CA LEU A 208 9.66 27.72 13.46
C LEU A 208 11.10 27.70 13.94
N GLY A 209 12.04 27.82 13.01
CA GLY A 209 13.44 28.06 13.34
C GLY A 209 14.27 28.43 12.12
N ILE A 210 15.23 29.32 12.34
CA ILE A 210 16.27 29.68 11.36
C ILE A 210 17.49 28.77 11.53
N GLY A 211 18.03 28.29 10.41
CA GLY A 211 19.28 27.53 10.35
C GLY A 211 20.38 28.28 9.59
N ASP A 212 21.61 27.80 9.72
CA ASP A 212 22.77 28.36 9.02
C ASP A 212 23.22 27.52 7.82
N ARG A 213 22.58 26.37 7.60
CA ARG A 213 22.92 25.46 6.49
C ARG A 213 22.52 26.08 5.15
N ASP A 214 23.36 25.92 4.14
CA ASP A 214 23.04 26.34 2.77
C ASP A 214 21.91 25.48 2.20
N ALA A 215 20.87 26.12 1.66
CA ALA A 215 19.76 25.42 1.02
C ALA A 215 20.18 24.61 -0.21
N ALA A 216 21.24 25.05 -0.90
CA ALA A 216 21.76 24.35 -2.06
C ALA A 216 22.21 22.92 -1.73
N GLU A 217 22.74 22.64 -0.53
CA GLU A 217 23.17 21.29 -0.14
C GLU A 217 22.03 20.25 -0.18
N LEU A 218 20.82 20.66 0.23
CA LEU A 218 19.65 19.80 0.30
C LEU A 218 18.97 19.70 -1.06
N VAL A 219 18.82 20.83 -1.75
CA VAL A 219 18.20 20.92 -3.08
C VAL A 219 19.01 20.13 -4.11
N ASP A 220 20.33 20.27 -4.11
CA ASP A 220 21.22 19.56 -5.03
C ASP A 220 21.16 18.05 -4.77
N ALA A 221 21.03 17.62 -3.51
CA ALA A 221 20.88 16.21 -3.15
C ALA A 221 19.54 15.62 -3.65
N HIS A 222 18.43 16.34 -3.46
CA HIS A 222 17.13 15.95 -3.99
C HIS A 222 17.11 15.92 -5.53
N ASN A 223 17.74 16.88 -6.18
CA ASN A 223 17.85 16.93 -7.63
C ASN A 223 18.71 15.78 -8.17
N ALA A 224 19.89 15.54 -7.58
CA ALA A 224 20.80 14.48 -8.01
C ALA A 224 20.21 13.07 -7.88
N THR A 225 19.29 12.86 -6.93
CA THR A 225 18.58 11.57 -6.79
C THR A 225 17.41 11.39 -7.78
N GLY A 226 17.13 12.37 -8.64
CA GLY A 226 16.01 12.34 -9.59
C GLY A 226 14.64 12.44 -8.93
N ARG A 227 14.57 12.83 -7.64
CA ARG A 227 13.33 12.88 -6.86
C ARG A 227 12.54 14.17 -7.07
N LEU A 228 13.14 15.20 -7.67
CA LEU A 228 12.47 16.45 -7.99
C LEU A 228 11.78 16.40 -9.36
N ALA A 229 10.52 16.79 -9.39
CA ALA A 229 9.79 17.05 -10.63
C ALA A 229 8.91 18.29 -10.46
N VAL A 230 8.65 18.97 -11.58
CA VAL A 230 7.73 20.10 -11.65
C VAL A 230 6.32 19.59 -11.93
N LEU A 231 5.33 20.17 -11.27
CA LEU A 231 3.92 19.83 -11.41
C LEU A 231 3.17 20.95 -12.12
N ALA A 232 2.39 20.60 -13.15
CA ALA A 232 1.47 21.54 -13.76
C ALA A 232 0.36 21.93 -12.76
N PRO A 233 -0.09 23.20 -12.75
CA PRO A 233 -1.20 23.60 -11.89
C PRO A 233 -2.47 22.77 -12.17
N GLY A 234 -3.10 22.26 -11.11
CA GLY A 234 -4.32 21.45 -11.23
C GLY A 234 -4.10 19.95 -11.49
N THR A 235 -2.84 19.49 -11.60
CA THR A 235 -2.51 18.06 -11.63
C THR A 235 -3.07 17.34 -10.39
N PRO A 236 -3.84 16.25 -10.56
CA PRO A 236 -4.32 15.45 -9.43
C PRO A 236 -3.16 14.83 -8.66
N THR A 237 -3.20 14.96 -7.33
CA THR A 237 -2.21 14.34 -6.44
C THR A 237 -2.56 12.89 -6.08
N ASN A 238 -3.78 12.44 -6.40
CA ASN A 238 -4.28 11.08 -6.16
C ASN A 238 -5.11 10.63 -7.37
N THR A 239 -5.13 9.33 -7.65
CA THR A 239 -5.94 8.73 -8.71
C THR A 239 -7.41 8.84 -8.31
N VAL A 240 -8.20 9.54 -9.12
CA VAL A 240 -9.66 9.62 -8.95
C VAL A 240 -10.29 8.95 -10.18
N ALA A 241 -11.21 8.00 -9.96
CA ALA A 241 -11.93 7.29 -11.03
C ALA A 241 -11.04 6.60 -12.10
N GLY A 242 -9.80 6.23 -11.74
CA GLY A 242 -8.86 5.57 -12.67
C GLY A 242 -8.16 6.52 -13.64
N GLU A 243 -8.35 7.85 -13.51
CA GLU A 243 -7.58 8.81 -14.28
C GLU A 243 -6.10 8.81 -13.85
N PRO A 244 -5.14 8.80 -14.81
CA PRO A 244 -3.73 8.77 -14.49
C PRO A 244 -3.29 10.00 -13.68
N THR A 245 -2.52 9.76 -12.62
CA THR A 245 -1.86 10.81 -11.82
C THR A 245 -0.54 11.24 -12.47
N THR A 246 0.15 12.21 -11.86
CA THR A 246 1.50 12.58 -12.29
C THR A 246 2.43 11.37 -12.31
N ASP A 247 3.32 11.30 -13.31
CA ASP A 247 4.37 10.29 -13.35
C ASP A 247 5.42 10.57 -12.26
N PHE A 248 5.75 9.53 -11.50
CA PHE A 248 6.77 9.59 -10.45
C PHE A 248 8.20 9.45 -10.97
N GLY A 249 8.37 9.17 -12.27
CA GLY A 249 9.68 9.02 -12.90
C GLY A 249 10.21 7.60 -12.83
N ASP A 250 9.30 6.63 -12.77
CA ASP A 250 9.60 5.19 -12.69
C ASP A 250 9.72 4.55 -14.09
N HIS A 251 9.19 5.20 -15.11
CA HIS A 251 9.16 4.69 -16.48
C HIS A 251 10.31 5.25 -17.33
N ALA A 252 11.05 4.35 -17.99
CA ALA A 252 12.16 4.72 -18.85
C ALA A 252 11.74 5.61 -20.02
N GLN A 253 10.54 5.40 -20.59
CA GLN A 253 10.01 6.18 -21.71
C GLN A 253 9.79 7.64 -21.34
N SER A 254 9.38 7.92 -20.11
CA SER A 254 9.15 9.29 -19.60
C SER A 254 10.44 10.02 -19.28
N ILE A 255 11.46 9.28 -18.82
CA ILE A 255 12.74 9.85 -18.38
C ILE A 255 13.74 10.00 -19.53
N PHE A 256 13.72 9.11 -20.52
CA PHE A 256 14.66 9.13 -21.66
C PHE A 256 14.74 10.49 -22.37
N PRO A 257 13.64 11.23 -22.66
CA PRO A 257 13.71 12.55 -23.29
C PRO A 257 14.56 13.56 -22.51
N LEU A 258 14.70 13.39 -21.19
CA LEU A 258 15.50 14.27 -20.34
C LEU A 258 17.01 14.04 -20.50
N LEU A 259 17.43 12.93 -21.12
CA LEU A 259 18.83 12.50 -21.18
C LEU A 259 19.76 13.55 -21.79
N HIS A 260 19.30 14.24 -22.82
CA HIS A 260 20.08 15.22 -23.60
C HIS A 260 19.67 16.68 -23.34
N ILE A 261 18.79 16.91 -22.35
CA ILE A 261 18.31 18.25 -22.02
C ILE A 261 19.28 18.92 -21.05
N ASP A 262 19.59 20.19 -21.32
CA ASP A 262 20.26 21.06 -20.35
C ASP A 262 19.23 21.57 -19.32
N PRO A 263 19.39 21.29 -18.01
CA PRO A 263 18.47 21.80 -16.98
C PRO A 263 18.36 23.33 -16.98
N ALA A 264 19.37 24.06 -17.45
CA ALA A 264 19.35 25.52 -17.51
C ALA A 264 18.43 26.05 -18.62
N THR A 265 18.15 25.26 -19.67
CA THR A 265 17.22 25.63 -20.75
C THR A 265 15.77 25.29 -20.43
N GLN A 266 15.54 24.40 -19.45
CA GLN A 266 14.21 24.14 -18.89
C GLN A 266 13.76 25.27 -17.97
N LEU A 267 12.75 26.04 -18.43
CA LEU A 267 12.29 27.27 -17.77
C LEU A 267 11.84 27.03 -16.31
N SER A 268 11.01 26.02 -16.06
CA SER A 268 10.53 25.69 -14.71
C SER A 268 11.60 25.02 -13.84
N THR A 269 12.47 24.17 -14.41
CA THR A 269 13.61 23.59 -13.66
C THR A 269 14.53 24.70 -13.14
N SER A 270 14.90 25.63 -14.02
CA SER A 270 15.75 26.78 -13.67
C SER A 270 15.08 27.71 -12.66
N ALA A 271 13.78 27.99 -12.83
CA ALA A 271 13.03 28.82 -11.88
C ALA A 271 12.87 28.17 -10.51
N LEU A 272 12.63 26.87 -10.45
CA LEU A 272 12.52 26.12 -9.18
C LEU A 272 13.85 26.12 -8.43
N LEU A 273 14.94 25.71 -9.10
CA LEU A 273 16.26 25.62 -8.48
C LEU A 273 16.75 26.98 -7.98
N LYS A 274 16.62 28.05 -8.79
CA LYS A 274 16.97 29.41 -8.36
C LYS A 274 16.11 29.91 -7.20
N GLY A 275 14.83 29.54 -7.15
CA GLY A 275 13.95 29.93 -6.04
C GLY A 275 14.24 29.18 -4.73
N LEU A 276 14.83 27.98 -4.80
CA LEU A 276 15.20 27.17 -3.63
C LEU A 276 16.66 27.35 -3.18
N SER A 277 17.59 27.67 -4.07
CA SER A 277 19.03 27.71 -3.75
C SER A 277 19.76 28.96 -4.28
N GLY A 278 19.06 29.85 -4.97
CA GLY A 278 19.65 31.02 -5.62
C GLY A 278 20.41 30.71 -6.92
N ARG A 279 20.56 29.44 -7.31
CA ARG A 279 21.33 29.04 -8.50
C ARG A 279 20.77 27.80 -9.22
N THR A 280 21.24 27.59 -10.43
CA THR A 280 21.12 26.31 -11.14
C THR A 280 22.51 25.67 -11.18
N PRO A 281 22.77 24.55 -10.49
CA PRO A 281 24.06 23.87 -10.55
C PRO A 281 24.37 23.40 -11.97
N PRO A 282 25.64 23.43 -12.43
CA PRO A 282 26.02 22.84 -13.72
C PRO A 282 25.75 21.33 -13.79
N SER A 283 25.82 20.63 -12.66
CA SER A 283 25.54 19.20 -12.53
C SER A 283 24.06 18.89 -12.27
N ALA A 284 23.15 19.86 -12.41
CA ALA A 284 21.73 19.62 -12.17
C ALA A 284 21.18 18.56 -13.14
N LEU A 285 20.25 17.76 -12.66
CA LEU A 285 19.44 16.92 -13.52
C LEU A 285 18.23 17.72 -14.02
N PRO A 286 17.89 17.62 -15.31
CA PRO A 286 16.60 18.10 -15.82
C PRO A 286 15.45 17.36 -15.12
N MET A 287 14.29 18.00 -15.04
CA MET A 287 13.13 17.51 -14.29
C MET A 287 11.97 17.17 -15.24
N LEU A 288 11.16 16.18 -14.87
CA LEU A 288 9.85 15.99 -15.48
C LEU A 288 9.00 17.26 -15.26
N GLY A 289 8.34 17.72 -16.32
CA GLY A 289 7.59 18.99 -16.31
C GLY A 289 8.47 20.24 -16.25
N GLY A 290 9.80 20.11 -16.33
CA GLY A 290 10.74 21.22 -16.21
C GLY A 290 10.64 22.26 -17.34
N ASP A 291 10.09 21.85 -18.48
CA ASP A 291 9.82 22.67 -19.66
C ASP A 291 8.51 23.47 -19.57
N LEU A 292 7.64 23.17 -18.60
CA LEU A 292 6.37 23.87 -18.43
C LEU A 292 6.57 25.38 -18.29
N ASP A 293 5.72 26.14 -18.97
CA ASP A 293 5.64 27.58 -18.77
C ASP A 293 4.69 27.91 -17.62
N TYR A 294 5.26 28.17 -16.45
CA TYR A 294 4.50 28.44 -15.22
C TYR A 294 4.03 29.90 -15.10
N PHE A 295 4.52 30.81 -15.94
CA PHE A 295 4.25 32.25 -15.80
C PHE A 295 3.65 32.88 -17.07
N GLY A 296 4.10 32.48 -18.26
CA GLY A 296 3.70 33.09 -19.53
C GLY A 296 2.19 33.13 -19.76
N PRO A 297 1.44 32.01 -19.65
CA PRO A 297 -0.02 32.02 -19.83
C PRO A 297 -0.74 33.04 -18.92
N GLY A 298 -0.37 33.09 -17.64
CA GLY A 298 -0.89 34.05 -16.66
C GLY A 298 -0.52 35.49 -17.00
N SER A 299 0.73 35.73 -17.36
CA SER A 299 1.23 37.05 -17.78
C SER A 299 0.52 37.57 -19.03
N LEU A 300 0.28 36.71 -20.03
CA LEU A 300 -0.48 37.04 -21.23
C LEU A 300 -1.93 37.39 -20.90
N ALA A 301 -2.57 36.61 -20.03
CA ALA A 301 -3.93 36.92 -19.56
C ALA A 301 -4.00 38.27 -18.85
N VAL A 302 -3.04 38.57 -17.97
CA VAL A 302 -2.94 39.87 -17.29
C VAL A 302 -2.74 41.00 -18.29
N GLN A 303 -1.84 40.84 -19.26
CA GLN A 303 -1.51 41.88 -20.25
C GLN A 303 -2.67 42.17 -21.21
N GLY A 304 -3.22 41.13 -21.84
CA GLY A 304 -4.27 41.26 -22.85
C GLY A 304 -5.63 41.65 -22.27
N LEU A 305 -5.96 41.13 -21.08
CA LEU A 305 -7.26 41.37 -20.45
C LEU A 305 -7.22 42.51 -19.42
N TRP A 306 -6.08 43.18 -19.25
CA TRP A 306 -5.95 44.31 -18.33
C TRP A 306 -7.07 45.34 -18.48
N PRO A 307 -7.43 45.82 -19.69
CA PRO A 307 -8.42 46.88 -19.85
C PRO A 307 -9.78 46.54 -19.22
N VAL A 308 -10.24 45.29 -19.41
CA VAL A 308 -11.54 44.81 -18.94
C VAL A 308 -11.51 44.33 -17.49
N LEU A 309 -10.39 43.77 -17.01
CA LEU A 309 -10.29 43.18 -15.67
C LEU A 309 -9.83 44.16 -14.58
N TRP A 310 -9.02 45.16 -14.90
CA TRP A 310 -8.55 46.13 -13.90
C TRP A 310 -8.60 47.56 -14.42
N GLY A 311 -8.20 47.77 -15.68
CA GLY A 311 -7.88 49.09 -16.19
C GLY A 311 -9.03 50.08 -16.17
N ARG A 312 -10.20 49.72 -16.71
CA ARG A 312 -11.39 50.59 -16.70
C ARG A 312 -11.81 50.94 -15.27
N SER A 313 -11.86 49.95 -14.37
CA SER A 313 -12.18 50.23 -12.98
C SER A 313 -11.16 51.15 -12.32
N LEU A 314 -9.88 50.81 -12.38
CA LEU A 314 -8.86 51.54 -11.65
C LEU A 314 -8.76 52.96 -12.20
N ARG A 315 -8.81 53.14 -13.52
CA ARG A 315 -8.79 54.46 -14.15
C ARG A 315 -10.07 55.25 -13.93
N ASP A 316 -11.26 54.69 -14.13
CA ASP A 316 -12.49 55.51 -14.22
C ASP A 316 -13.28 55.52 -12.90
N VAL A 317 -13.31 54.40 -12.17
CA VAL A 317 -14.00 54.27 -10.88
C VAL A 317 -13.10 54.83 -9.77
N THR A 318 -11.87 54.32 -9.67
CA THR A 318 -10.93 54.76 -8.62
C THR A 318 -10.11 55.99 -9.01
N GLY A 319 -10.21 56.48 -10.27
CA GLY A 319 -9.48 57.64 -10.82
C GLY A 319 -7.97 57.57 -10.65
N ALA A 320 -7.41 56.37 -10.71
CA ALA A 320 -5.97 56.21 -10.66
C ALA A 320 -5.25 56.95 -11.79
N GLY A 321 -5.97 57.32 -12.87
CA GLY A 321 -5.44 58.21 -13.90
C GLY A 321 -4.18 57.61 -14.55
N GLY A 322 -3.11 58.40 -14.68
CA GLY A 322 -1.84 57.92 -15.20
C GLY A 322 -1.17 56.85 -14.34
N ARG A 323 -1.50 56.77 -13.04
CA ARG A 323 -0.92 55.76 -12.11
C ARG A 323 -1.41 54.35 -12.40
N GLU A 324 -2.57 54.23 -13.04
CA GLU A 324 -3.10 52.95 -13.50
C GLU A 324 -2.18 52.31 -14.55
N ILE A 325 -1.53 53.12 -15.38
CA ILE A 325 -0.58 52.66 -16.39
C ILE A 325 0.67 52.10 -15.71
N ASP A 326 1.20 52.79 -14.69
CA ASP A 326 2.36 52.30 -13.93
C ASP A 326 2.04 51.00 -13.18
N LEU A 327 0.82 50.89 -12.64
CA LEU A 327 0.34 49.66 -12.01
C LEU A 327 0.22 48.50 -13.01
N ALA A 328 -0.30 48.77 -14.21
CA ALA A 328 -0.41 47.78 -15.28
C ALA A 328 0.96 47.25 -15.68
N ARG A 329 1.95 48.14 -15.88
CA ARG A 329 3.33 47.74 -16.22
C ARG A 329 3.98 46.92 -15.11
N TRP A 330 3.72 47.25 -13.84
CA TRP A 330 4.19 46.44 -12.72
C TRP A 330 3.52 45.05 -12.73
N ALA A 331 2.20 44.99 -12.91
CA ALA A 331 1.44 43.75 -12.86
C ALA A 331 1.80 42.80 -14.00
N MET A 332 1.99 43.29 -15.23
CA MET A 332 2.43 42.48 -16.37
C MET A 332 3.76 41.75 -16.14
N ARG A 333 4.59 42.21 -15.19
CA ARG A 333 5.91 41.61 -14.91
C ARG A 333 5.96 40.82 -13.60
N ASN A 334 5.07 41.13 -12.65
CA ASN A 334 5.17 40.61 -11.28
C ASN A 334 3.88 39.96 -10.76
N LEU A 335 2.73 40.18 -11.40
CA LEU A 335 1.44 39.63 -10.95
C LEU A 335 1.26 38.20 -11.48
N ALA A 336 1.76 37.23 -10.72
CA ALA A 336 1.67 35.81 -11.06
C ALA A 336 0.35 35.19 -10.56
N VAL A 337 -0.70 35.27 -11.38
CA VAL A 337 -2.08 34.88 -11.01
C VAL A 337 -2.24 33.40 -10.60
N GLU A 338 -1.46 32.49 -11.20
CA GLU A 338 -1.43 31.07 -10.83
C GLU A 338 -0.46 30.76 -9.68
N GLY A 339 0.52 31.63 -9.46
CA GLY A 339 1.57 31.53 -8.44
C GLY A 339 2.94 31.97 -9.00
N PRO A 340 3.82 32.60 -8.19
CA PRO A 340 5.07 33.20 -8.66
C PRO A 340 6.19 32.21 -9.00
N ARG A 341 6.06 30.94 -8.59
CA ARG A 341 7.05 29.88 -8.85
C ARG A 341 6.34 28.56 -9.13
N PRO A 342 6.96 27.65 -9.92
CA PRO A 342 6.36 26.37 -10.23
C PRO A 342 6.10 25.52 -8.98
N ALA A 343 4.96 24.82 -8.97
CA ALA A 343 4.74 23.73 -8.03
C ALA A 343 5.67 22.57 -8.38
N PHE A 344 6.10 21.81 -7.37
CA PHE A 344 7.04 20.72 -7.55
C PHE A 344 6.72 19.57 -6.60
N ARG A 345 7.40 18.44 -6.75
CA ARG A 345 7.35 17.34 -5.79
C ARG A 345 8.74 16.90 -5.37
N VAL A 346 8.84 16.32 -4.19
CA VAL A 346 10.00 15.56 -3.71
C VAL A 346 9.54 14.13 -3.51
N GLY A 347 9.99 13.20 -4.36
CA GLY A 347 9.43 11.86 -4.39
C GLY A 347 7.93 11.95 -4.71
N GLU A 348 7.09 11.43 -3.82
CA GLU A 348 5.63 11.45 -3.98
C GLU A 348 4.97 12.71 -3.40
N GLN A 349 5.67 13.51 -2.60
CA GLN A 349 5.07 14.63 -1.87
C GLN A 349 5.07 15.93 -2.70
N PRO A 350 3.92 16.54 -2.98
CA PRO A 350 3.83 17.81 -3.71
C PRO A 350 4.02 19.02 -2.78
N TYR A 351 4.64 20.07 -3.32
CA TYR A 351 4.90 21.35 -2.67
C TYR A 351 4.66 22.52 -3.62
N GLY A 352 4.06 23.60 -3.11
CA GLY A 352 4.19 24.92 -3.73
C GLY A 352 5.49 25.59 -3.28
N LEU A 353 6.14 26.37 -4.16
CA LEU A 353 7.22 27.28 -3.76
C LEU A 353 6.63 28.69 -3.64
N VAL A 354 6.65 29.25 -2.43
CA VAL A 354 5.98 30.53 -2.14
C VAL A 354 6.97 31.57 -1.61
N PRO A 355 7.37 32.55 -2.44
CA PRO A 355 8.01 33.79 -1.98
C PRO A 355 7.03 34.58 -1.09
N THR A 356 7.47 34.91 0.11
CA THR A 356 6.64 35.59 1.12
C THR A 356 7.49 36.43 2.05
N SER A 357 6.88 37.38 2.75
CA SER A 357 7.56 38.31 3.66
C SER A 357 6.61 38.86 4.71
N ALA A 358 7.13 39.61 5.68
CA ALA A 358 6.36 40.39 6.63
C ALA A 358 6.00 41.76 6.01
N PHE A 359 4.94 41.80 5.21
CA PHE A 359 4.57 42.99 4.43
C PHE A 359 4.21 44.21 5.27
N GLY A 360 3.75 44.01 6.52
CA GLY A 360 3.46 45.09 7.46
C GLY A 360 4.69 45.86 7.94
N SER A 361 5.87 45.23 7.92
CA SER A 361 7.16 45.83 8.31
C SER A 361 8.08 46.08 7.10
N TRP A 362 7.54 46.04 5.88
CA TRP A 362 8.33 46.11 4.66
C TRP A 362 8.94 47.50 4.41
N ILE A 363 10.24 47.53 4.18
CA ILE A 363 11.04 48.73 3.92
C ILE A 363 11.31 48.84 2.42
N ASP A 364 10.95 49.97 1.83
CA ASP A 364 11.21 50.27 0.43
C ASP A 364 12.69 50.60 0.19
N GLU A 365 13.24 50.13 -0.92
CA GLU A 365 14.63 50.39 -1.31
C GLU A 365 14.78 51.80 -1.90
N ALA A 366 15.72 52.58 -1.36
CA ALA A 366 15.95 53.94 -1.82
C ALA A 366 16.44 53.95 -3.28
N GLY A 367 15.76 54.73 -4.13
CA GLY A 367 16.09 54.85 -5.56
C GLY A 367 15.46 53.79 -6.47
N ASP A 368 14.72 52.82 -5.91
CA ASP A 368 13.95 51.87 -6.71
C ASP A 368 12.73 52.55 -7.37
N PRO A 369 12.67 52.62 -8.70
CA PRO A 369 11.55 53.28 -9.40
C PRO A 369 10.20 52.60 -9.13
N MET A 370 10.17 51.33 -8.76
CA MET A 370 8.94 50.56 -8.50
C MET A 370 8.51 50.59 -7.03
N ALA A 371 9.33 51.07 -6.11
CA ALA A 371 8.97 51.12 -4.69
C ALA A 371 7.69 51.93 -4.42
N ALA A 372 7.52 53.05 -5.13
CA ALA A 372 6.34 53.91 -4.97
C ALA A 372 5.04 53.22 -5.40
N ILE A 373 5.08 52.35 -6.43
CA ILE A 373 3.89 51.61 -6.86
C ILE A 373 3.59 50.45 -5.90
N GLU A 374 4.60 49.75 -5.42
CA GLU A 374 4.44 48.65 -4.44
C GLU A 374 3.96 49.13 -3.08
N ALA A 375 4.41 50.30 -2.62
CA ALA A 375 3.88 50.96 -1.44
C ALA A 375 2.38 51.24 -1.58
N ARG A 376 1.92 51.64 -2.78
CA ARG A 376 0.47 51.82 -3.04
C ARG A 376 -0.26 50.49 -3.03
N ILE A 377 0.28 49.45 -3.67
CA ILE A 377 -0.28 48.10 -3.67
C ILE A 377 -0.52 47.62 -2.24
N ARG A 378 0.53 47.63 -1.40
CA ARG A 378 0.45 47.18 0.00
C ARG A 378 -0.63 47.89 0.81
N ARG A 379 -0.86 49.20 0.58
CA ARG A 379 -1.86 49.98 1.34
C ARG A 379 -3.29 49.45 1.18
N TRP A 380 -3.66 48.92 0.02
CA TRP A 380 -5.00 48.36 -0.21
C TRP A 380 -5.03 46.83 -0.09
N THR A 381 -3.99 46.12 -0.49
CA THR A 381 -3.96 44.65 -0.43
C THR A 381 -3.90 44.11 1.01
N LEU A 382 -3.20 44.76 1.94
CA LEU A 382 -3.11 44.29 3.32
C LEU A 382 -4.46 44.32 4.04
N LYS A 383 -5.25 45.38 3.83
CA LYS A 383 -6.61 45.47 4.39
C LYS A 383 -7.53 44.45 3.76
N TRP A 384 -7.43 44.27 2.44
CA TRP A 384 -8.22 43.27 1.72
C TRP A 384 -7.92 41.85 2.21
N ARG A 385 -6.64 41.48 2.31
CA ARG A 385 -6.19 40.20 2.88
C ARG A 385 -6.72 40.01 4.30
N ALA A 386 -6.63 41.02 5.16
CA ALA A 386 -7.16 40.93 6.52
C ALA A 386 -8.68 40.65 6.54
N GLY A 387 -9.46 41.37 5.72
CA GLY A 387 -10.91 41.18 5.61
C GLY A 387 -11.28 39.81 5.06
N ALA A 388 -10.64 39.39 3.97
CA ALA A 388 -10.87 38.09 3.34
C ALA A 388 -10.50 36.93 4.29
N ALA A 389 -9.35 37.00 4.97
CA ALA A 389 -8.93 36.00 5.93
C ALA A 389 -9.86 35.93 7.15
N ALA A 390 -10.31 37.09 7.67
CA ALA A 390 -11.29 37.14 8.76
C ALA A 390 -12.63 36.50 8.38
N GLU A 391 -13.13 36.76 7.16
CA GLU A 391 -14.35 36.15 6.64
C GLU A 391 -14.20 34.63 6.49
N ALA A 392 -13.09 34.17 5.89
CA ALA A 392 -12.79 32.75 5.75
C ALA A 392 -12.71 32.04 7.12
N ARG A 393 -12.11 32.70 8.13
CA ARG A 393 -12.05 32.19 9.50
C ARG A 393 -13.40 32.11 10.18
N ALA A 394 -14.21 33.16 10.08
CA ALA A 394 -15.55 33.21 10.66
C ALA A 394 -16.44 32.09 10.09
N LYS A 395 -16.23 31.75 8.82
CA LYS A 395 -16.93 30.67 8.10
C LYS A 395 -16.17 29.35 8.12
N ARG A 396 -15.18 29.13 9.00
CA ARG A 396 -14.39 27.89 9.07
C ARG A 396 -15.31 26.67 9.01
N GLY A 397 -15.18 25.89 7.93
CA GLY A 397 -15.87 24.63 7.74
C GLY A 397 -15.42 23.62 8.78
N ARG A 398 -16.08 23.63 9.94
CA ARG A 398 -15.98 22.51 10.88
C ARG A 398 -16.82 21.40 10.27
N VAL A 399 -16.20 20.33 9.78
CA VAL A 399 -16.92 19.09 9.41
C VAL A 399 -17.73 18.55 10.61
N VAL A 400 -17.34 18.95 11.83
CA VAL A 400 -18.05 18.67 13.07
C VAL A 400 -19.38 19.44 13.10
N GLY A 401 -20.48 18.71 12.85
CA GLY A 401 -21.85 19.24 12.88
C GLY A 401 -22.44 19.56 11.51
N GLU A 402 -21.65 19.44 10.43
CA GLU A 402 -22.12 19.57 9.04
C GLU A 402 -22.66 18.23 8.54
N ASP A 403 -23.68 18.26 7.69
CA ASP A 403 -24.15 17.07 6.97
C ASP A 403 -23.16 16.65 5.86
N ILE A 404 -23.45 15.57 5.13
CA ILE A 404 -22.59 15.10 4.02
C ILE A 404 -22.36 16.22 2.98
N ARG A 405 -23.35 17.11 2.76
CA ARG A 405 -23.23 18.22 1.81
C ARG A 405 -22.24 19.25 2.32
N GLY A 406 -22.37 19.69 3.57
CA GLY A 406 -21.42 20.64 4.17
C GLY A 406 -19.99 20.10 4.25
N MET A 407 -19.81 18.78 4.41
CA MET A 407 -18.48 18.14 4.29
C MET A 407 -17.95 18.16 2.85
N LEU A 408 -18.76 17.81 1.86
CA LEU A 408 -18.38 17.83 0.45
C LEU A 408 -18.07 19.26 -0.04
N ASP A 409 -18.81 20.26 0.42
CA ASP A 409 -18.55 21.67 0.11
C ASP A 409 -17.17 22.12 0.62
N VAL A 410 -16.76 21.65 1.80
CA VAL A 410 -15.42 21.94 2.36
C VAL A 410 -14.33 21.19 1.60
N LEU A 411 -14.56 19.94 1.21
CA LEU A 411 -13.60 19.15 0.42
C LEU A 411 -13.50 19.62 -1.05
N GLY A 412 -14.55 20.25 -1.58
CA GLY A 412 -14.61 20.82 -2.92
C GLY A 412 -14.03 22.23 -3.04
N LEU A 413 -13.52 22.82 -1.96
CA LEU A 413 -12.86 24.13 -2.02
C LEU A 413 -11.57 24.01 -2.85
N HIS A 414 -11.51 24.76 -3.95
CA HIS A 414 -10.34 24.89 -4.80
C HIS A 414 -9.74 26.29 -4.66
N ALA A 415 -8.41 26.38 -4.73
CA ALA A 415 -7.72 27.66 -4.62
C ALA A 415 -7.94 28.58 -5.85
N PRO A 416 -7.85 28.09 -7.10
CA PRO A 416 -8.44 28.76 -8.25
C PRO A 416 -9.83 28.18 -8.59
N SER A 417 -10.70 29.05 -9.08
CA SER A 417 -12.02 28.67 -9.58
C SER A 417 -11.90 27.68 -10.74
N ARG A 418 -12.61 26.54 -10.67
CA ARG A 418 -12.74 25.59 -11.80
C ARG A 418 -14.00 25.82 -12.64
N HIS A 419 -14.97 26.52 -12.06
CA HIS A 419 -16.23 26.87 -12.70
C HIS A 419 -16.50 28.34 -12.42
N TRP A 420 -17.30 28.98 -13.26
CA TRP A 420 -17.60 30.40 -13.17
C TRP A 420 -19.06 30.68 -13.52
N ASN A 421 -19.57 31.81 -13.05
CA ASN A 421 -20.87 32.39 -13.39
C ASN A 421 -20.73 33.90 -13.47
N VAL A 422 -21.27 34.54 -14.52
CA VAL A 422 -21.22 36.01 -14.67
C VAL A 422 -22.52 36.65 -14.16
N ARG A 423 -22.37 37.71 -13.36
CA ARG A 423 -23.49 38.58 -12.96
C ARG A 423 -23.35 39.97 -13.56
N ALA A 424 -24.41 40.46 -14.21
CA ALA A 424 -24.45 41.83 -14.68
C ALA A 424 -24.53 42.81 -13.49
N VAL A 425 -23.59 43.76 -13.43
CA VAL A 425 -23.52 44.75 -12.36
C VAL A 425 -24.48 45.91 -12.67
N ALA A 426 -25.19 46.38 -11.64
CA ALA A 426 -25.95 47.63 -11.63
C ALA A 426 -25.11 48.69 -10.93
N ASP A 427 -25.41 49.98 -11.16
CA ASP A 427 -24.67 51.07 -10.54
C ASP A 427 -24.65 50.91 -8.99
N ARG A 428 -23.51 51.20 -8.34
CA ARG A 428 -23.29 50.94 -6.90
C ARG A 428 -24.39 51.54 -6.03
N TYR A 429 -24.84 52.75 -6.33
CA TYR A 429 -25.82 53.47 -5.53
C TYR A 429 -27.24 52.90 -5.72
N GLY A 430 -27.60 52.56 -6.96
CA GLY A 430 -28.82 51.88 -7.33
C GLY A 430 -28.89 50.48 -6.73
N LEU A 431 -27.79 49.73 -6.72
CA LEU A 431 -27.72 48.42 -6.06
C LEU A 431 -27.87 48.54 -4.54
N GLN A 432 -27.16 49.48 -3.90
CA GLN A 432 -27.31 49.74 -2.46
C GLN A 432 -28.72 50.22 -2.11
N ALA A 433 -29.32 51.06 -2.95
CA ALA A 433 -30.70 51.53 -2.78
C ALA A 433 -31.71 50.39 -2.97
N LEU A 434 -31.57 49.55 -4.00
CA LEU A 434 -32.40 48.36 -4.21
C LEU A 434 -32.28 47.37 -3.05
N ARG A 435 -31.08 47.17 -2.52
CA ARG A 435 -30.86 46.34 -1.32
C ARG A 435 -31.55 46.93 -0.11
N ALA A 436 -31.41 48.24 0.13
CA ALA A 436 -32.09 48.93 1.22
C ALA A 436 -33.62 48.84 1.08
N LEU A 437 -34.16 49.04 -0.13
CA LEU A 437 -35.59 48.87 -0.45
C LEU A 437 -36.07 47.43 -0.23
N ALA A 438 -35.21 46.44 -0.49
CA ALA A 438 -35.48 45.03 -0.23
C ALA A 438 -35.19 44.58 1.22
N GLY A 439 -34.86 45.51 2.14
CA GLY A 439 -34.54 45.18 3.54
C GLY A 439 -33.23 44.40 3.72
N MET A 440 -32.37 44.35 2.71
CA MET A 440 -31.09 43.65 2.74
C MET A 440 -29.99 44.54 3.33
N ARG A 441 -29.00 43.92 3.99
CA ARG A 441 -27.82 44.64 4.51
C ARG A 441 -27.06 45.33 3.37
N PRO A 442 -26.57 46.58 3.56
CA PRO A 442 -25.69 47.22 2.58
C PRO A 442 -24.45 46.36 2.27
N LEU A 443 -23.96 46.44 1.04
CA LEU A 443 -22.68 45.81 0.66
C LEU A 443 -21.53 46.53 1.36
N ASP A 444 -20.48 45.78 1.73
CA ASP A 444 -19.24 46.37 2.24
C ASP A 444 -18.48 47.02 1.07
N THR A 445 -18.18 48.31 1.22
CA THR A 445 -17.46 49.11 0.22
C THR A 445 -16.04 49.47 0.65
N THR A 446 -15.58 48.91 1.79
CA THR A 446 -14.28 49.23 2.38
C THR A 446 -13.13 48.98 1.40
N TRP A 447 -13.27 48.00 0.51
CA TRP A 447 -12.29 47.73 -0.55
C TRP A 447 -12.20 48.88 -1.57
N ASP A 448 -13.31 49.24 -2.24
CA ASP A 448 -13.36 50.35 -3.21
C ASP A 448 -12.80 51.63 -2.60
N ASP A 449 -13.20 51.92 -1.37
CA ASP A 449 -12.87 53.14 -0.65
C ASP A 449 -11.38 53.13 -0.23
N THR A 450 -10.84 51.98 0.19
CA THR A 450 -9.40 51.82 0.48
C THR A 450 -8.54 51.88 -0.78
N THR A 451 -8.98 51.27 -1.87
CA THR A 451 -8.26 51.28 -3.15
C THR A 451 -8.23 52.69 -3.73
N ALA A 452 -9.36 53.42 -3.72
CA ALA A 452 -9.40 54.84 -4.07
C ALA A 452 -8.49 55.68 -3.16
N LEU A 453 -8.48 55.42 -1.86
CA LEU A 453 -7.60 56.12 -0.91
C LEU A 453 -6.12 55.81 -1.19
N ALA A 454 -5.76 54.56 -1.49
CA ALA A 454 -4.39 54.17 -1.77
C ALA A 454 -3.88 54.71 -3.12
N LEU A 455 -4.73 54.78 -4.13
CA LEU A 455 -4.34 55.22 -5.47
C LEU A 455 -4.44 56.73 -5.65
N ARG A 456 -5.41 57.41 -5.03
CA ARG A 456 -5.64 58.87 -5.18
C ARG A 456 -5.48 59.70 -3.91
N ASN A 457 -5.45 59.09 -2.73
CA ASN A 457 -5.59 59.78 -1.44
C ASN A 457 -6.98 60.43 -1.23
N VAL A 458 -8.05 59.84 -1.76
CA VAL A 458 -9.45 60.24 -1.47
C VAL A 458 -10.24 59.06 -0.92
N ALA A 459 -11.21 59.31 -0.04
CA ALA A 459 -11.91 58.25 0.69
C ALA A 459 -13.01 57.53 -0.11
N ALA A 460 -13.33 57.96 -1.34
CA ALA A 460 -14.41 57.37 -2.15
C ALA A 460 -14.10 57.38 -3.67
N PRO A 461 -14.68 56.45 -4.46
CA PRO A 461 -14.63 56.43 -5.94
C PRO A 461 -15.23 57.68 -6.60
N LEU A 462 -14.85 57.98 -7.86
CA LEU A 462 -15.35 59.16 -8.61
C LEU A 462 -16.69 58.93 -9.32
N ALA A 463 -16.95 57.70 -9.79
CA ALA A 463 -18.18 57.33 -10.49
C ALA A 463 -18.61 55.90 -10.09
N PRO A 464 -19.91 55.57 -10.07
CA PRO A 464 -20.36 54.19 -9.87
C PRO A 464 -19.91 53.28 -11.03
N VAL A 465 -19.85 51.97 -10.78
CA VAL A 465 -19.60 50.96 -11.82
C VAL A 465 -20.81 50.93 -12.79
N GLY A 466 -20.80 51.80 -13.79
CA GLY A 466 -21.78 51.82 -14.87
C GLY A 466 -21.44 50.75 -15.92
N ARG A 467 -22.47 50.18 -16.55
CA ARG A 467 -22.29 49.22 -17.65
C ARG A 467 -21.58 49.89 -18.83
N ALA A 468 -20.61 49.18 -19.43
CA ALA A 468 -20.32 49.38 -20.84
C ALA A 468 -21.57 48.94 -21.64
N PRO A 469 -22.07 49.74 -22.59
CA PRO A 469 -23.10 49.27 -23.51
C PRO A 469 -22.55 48.15 -24.40
N GLY A 470 -23.35 47.11 -24.70
CA GLY A 470 -22.99 46.07 -25.67
C GLY A 470 -22.89 44.61 -25.20
N LEU A 471 -23.54 44.24 -24.09
CA LEU A 471 -23.55 42.85 -23.60
C LEU A 471 -24.31 41.92 -24.56
N GLY A 472 -23.56 41.13 -25.33
CA GLY A 472 -24.06 39.84 -25.82
C GLY A 472 -24.29 38.87 -24.66
N SER A 473 -25.12 37.84 -24.86
CA SER A 473 -25.28 36.78 -23.86
C SER A 473 -23.96 36.05 -23.65
N VAL A 474 -23.40 36.11 -22.45
CA VAL A 474 -22.24 35.32 -22.06
C VAL A 474 -22.62 33.83 -22.07
N PRO A 475 -21.84 32.93 -22.71
CA PRO A 475 -22.10 31.49 -22.73
C PRO A 475 -22.01 30.87 -21.33
N GLY A 476 -22.50 29.64 -21.20
CA GLY A 476 -22.32 28.83 -19.98
C GLY A 476 -21.63 27.50 -20.27
N PRO A 477 -21.18 26.77 -19.23
CA PRO A 477 -20.37 25.57 -19.42
C PRO A 477 -21.20 24.44 -20.07
N PRO A 478 -20.65 23.69 -21.06
CA PRO A 478 -19.23 23.59 -21.42
C PRO A 478 -18.77 24.50 -22.58
N SER A 479 -19.65 25.29 -23.21
CA SER A 479 -19.29 26.10 -24.39
C SER A 479 -18.21 27.16 -24.12
N ASP A 480 -17.98 27.49 -22.85
CA ASP A 480 -17.03 28.51 -22.39
C ASP A 480 -15.56 28.23 -22.73
N GLN A 481 -15.22 26.95 -22.89
CA GLN A 481 -13.86 26.48 -23.18
C GLN A 481 -13.59 26.37 -24.69
N MET A 482 -14.63 26.54 -25.51
CA MET A 482 -14.53 26.44 -26.96
C MET A 482 -14.39 27.84 -27.55
N GLU A 483 -13.33 28.06 -28.32
CA GLU A 483 -13.12 29.29 -29.08
C GLU A 483 -12.77 28.96 -30.53
N ASP A 484 -13.16 29.86 -31.44
CA ASP A 484 -12.71 29.85 -32.83
C ASP A 484 -11.46 30.74 -32.96
N VAL A 485 -10.31 30.10 -33.18
CA VAL A 485 -9.00 30.77 -33.30
C VAL A 485 -8.99 31.82 -34.40
N GLU A 486 -9.66 31.54 -35.53
CA GLU A 486 -9.74 32.48 -36.65
C GLU A 486 -10.60 33.69 -36.29
N GLN A 487 -11.68 33.46 -35.54
CA GLN A 487 -12.50 34.55 -35.03
C GLN A 487 -11.76 35.42 -33.99
N LEU A 488 -11.00 34.81 -33.06
CA LEU A 488 -10.17 35.53 -32.10
C LEU A 488 -9.13 36.42 -32.81
N ARG A 489 -8.44 35.89 -33.82
CA ARG A 489 -7.50 36.65 -34.66
C ARG A 489 -8.19 37.81 -35.39
N ARG A 490 -9.32 37.55 -36.03
CA ARG A 490 -10.08 38.58 -36.76
C ARG A 490 -10.49 39.73 -35.86
N MET A 491 -10.93 39.44 -34.64
CA MET A 491 -11.35 40.48 -33.69
C MET A 491 -10.22 41.43 -33.32
N CYS A 492 -8.98 40.92 -33.19
CA CYS A 492 -7.82 41.75 -32.84
C CYS A 492 -7.54 42.84 -33.87
N VAL A 493 -7.89 42.64 -35.14
CA VAL A 493 -7.64 43.59 -36.24
C VAL A 493 -8.91 44.27 -36.77
N MET A 494 -10.05 44.06 -36.12
CA MET A 494 -11.33 44.57 -36.56
C MET A 494 -11.52 46.02 -36.09
N ASP A 495 -11.94 46.90 -37.01
CA ASP A 495 -12.33 48.28 -36.67
C ASP A 495 -13.51 48.30 -35.66
N PRO A 496 -13.69 49.41 -34.90
CA PRO A 496 -14.60 49.44 -33.75
C PRO A 496 -16.07 49.14 -34.11
N GLU A 497 -16.56 49.60 -35.26
CA GLU A 497 -17.95 49.39 -35.69
C GLU A 497 -18.28 47.92 -35.98
N PRO A 498 -17.53 47.19 -36.85
CA PRO A 498 -17.75 45.76 -37.03
C PRO A 498 -17.47 44.93 -35.76
N LEU A 499 -16.51 45.35 -34.92
CA LEU A 499 -16.22 44.67 -33.65
C LEU A 499 -17.39 44.78 -32.67
N PHE A 500 -17.97 45.97 -32.54
CA PHE A 500 -19.14 46.22 -31.70
C PHE A 500 -20.38 45.48 -32.23
N GLY A 501 -20.60 45.50 -33.54
CA GLY A 501 -21.76 44.85 -34.19
C GLY A 501 -21.67 43.32 -34.34
N SER A 502 -20.51 42.71 -34.03
CA SER A 502 -20.30 41.26 -34.16
C SER A 502 -21.23 40.45 -33.26
N GLN A 503 -21.95 39.47 -33.86
CA GLN A 503 -22.79 38.49 -33.16
C GLN A 503 -22.20 37.08 -33.20
N ALA A 504 -20.88 36.96 -33.33
CA ALA A 504 -20.23 35.65 -33.29
C ALA A 504 -20.53 34.93 -31.96
N LYS A 505 -20.70 33.61 -32.02
CA LYS A 505 -20.82 32.79 -30.82
C LYS A 505 -19.42 32.63 -30.21
N LEU A 506 -19.15 33.36 -29.14
CA LEU A 506 -17.85 33.37 -28.47
C LEU A 506 -17.92 32.53 -27.18
N GLY A 507 -16.79 31.92 -26.79
CA GLY A 507 -16.59 31.39 -25.45
C GLY A 507 -16.27 32.53 -24.45
N LEU A 508 -15.89 32.18 -23.22
CA LEU A 508 -15.56 33.19 -22.20
C LEU A 508 -14.41 34.09 -22.64
N VAL A 509 -13.37 33.49 -23.22
CA VAL A 509 -12.14 34.18 -23.58
C VAL A 509 -12.40 35.13 -24.74
N GLY A 510 -13.14 34.68 -25.76
CA GLY A 510 -13.56 35.52 -26.88
C GLY A 510 -14.41 36.70 -26.43
N HIS A 511 -15.29 36.51 -25.46
CA HIS A 511 -16.03 37.63 -24.86
C HIS A 511 -15.11 38.64 -24.18
N LEU A 512 -14.18 38.18 -23.34
CA LEU A 512 -13.23 39.07 -22.66
C LEU A 512 -12.29 39.79 -23.65
N PHE A 513 -11.89 39.13 -24.75
CA PHE A 513 -11.16 39.73 -25.87
C PHE A 513 -11.94 40.88 -26.49
N ARG A 514 -13.22 40.64 -26.82
CA ARG A 514 -14.09 41.64 -27.42
C ARG A 514 -14.17 42.88 -26.54
N GLU A 515 -14.47 42.69 -25.26
CA GLU A 515 -14.64 43.79 -24.31
C GLU A 515 -13.33 44.55 -24.07
N ALA A 516 -12.18 43.85 -23.95
CA ALA A 516 -10.89 44.50 -23.79
C ALA A 516 -10.53 45.39 -24.99
N LEU A 517 -10.82 44.93 -26.23
CA LEU A 517 -10.61 45.68 -27.45
C LEU A 517 -11.58 46.86 -27.58
N ILE A 518 -12.86 46.66 -27.28
CA ILE A 518 -13.88 47.71 -27.29
C ILE A 518 -13.52 48.82 -26.29
N ASP A 519 -13.19 48.47 -25.05
CA ASP A 519 -12.77 49.43 -24.04
C ASP A 519 -11.51 50.18 -24.49
N GLY A 520 -10.51 49.47 -25.00
CA GLY A 520 -9.29 50.08 -25.53
C GLY A 520 -9.56 51.07 -26.68
N ARG A 521 -10.42 50.72 -27.63
CA ARG A 521 -10.77 51.58 -28.77
C ARG A 521 -11.52 52.84 -28.32
N ALA A 522 -12.40 52.75 -27.33
CA ALA A 522 -13.07 53.92 -26.77
C ALA A 522 -12.10 54.93 -26.16
N VAL A 523 -11.03 54.46 -25.51
CA VAL A 523 -9.95 55.31 -24.98
C VAL A 523 -9.18 56.01 -26.09
N ILE A 524 -8.84 55.27 -27.14
CA ILE A 524 -8.16 55.81 -28.32
C ILE A 524 -9.02 56.87 -29.02
N GLY A 525 -10.31 56.60 -29.16
CA GLY A 525 -11.26 57.51 -29.78
C GLY A 525 -11.42 58.83 -29.02
N ASP A 526 -11.52 58.80 -27.69
CA ASP A 526 -11.53 60.02 -26.87
C ASP A 526 -10.22 60.80 -27.02
N ALA A 527 -9.08 60.12 -26.97
CA ALA A 527 -7.77 60.73 -27.11
C ALA A 527 -7.56 61.38 -28.48
N VAL A 528 -7.96 60.71 -29.58
CA VAL A 528 -7.81 61.27 -30.94
C VAL A 528 -8.77 62.43 -31.18
N ASN A 529 -9.99 62.38 -30.63
CA ASN A 529 -10.93 63.49 -30.71
C ASN A 529 -10.38 64.75 -30.05
N ARG A 530 -9.73 64.60 -28.89
CA ARG A 530 -9.05 65.71 -28.19
C ARG A 530 -7.87 66.25 -28.97
N LEU A 531 -7.03 65.37 -29.50
CA LEU A 531 -5.89 65.74 -30.33
C LEU A 531 -6.36 66.59 -31.53
N ARG A 532 -7.40 66.13 -32.24
CA ARG A 532 -7.99 66.82 -33.39
C ARG A 532 -8.68 68.14 -33.00
N ALA A 533 -9.24 68.21 -31.80
CA ALA A 533 -9.84 69.43 -31.24
C ALA A 533 -8.79 70.41 -30.65
N GLY A 534 -7.50 70.09 -30.69
CA GLY A 534 -6.44 70.92 -30.09
C GLY A 534 -6.46 70.95 -28.56
N THR A 535 -7.15 70.00 -27.92
CA THR A 535 -7.22 69.87 -26.46
C THR A 535 -6.11 68.93 -25.98
N PRO A 536 -5.28 69.31 -25.00
CA PRO A 536 -4.22 68.44 -24.48
C PRO A 536 -4.77 67.11 -23.95
N ILE A 537 -4.10 66.01 -24.27
CA ILE A 537 -4.44 64.69 -23.75
C ILE A 537 -3.88 64.59 -22.33
N SER A 538 -4.71 64.25 -21.35
CA SER A 538 -4.29 64.01 -19.97
C SER A 538 -4.53 62.56 -19.57
N LEU A 539 -3.51 61.90 -19.01
CA LEU A 539 -3.64 60.54 -18.48
C LEU A 539 -4.44 60.50 -17.17
N ASP A 540 -4.49 61.61 -16.44
CA ASP A 540 -5.19 61.73 -15.15
C ASP A 540 -6.66 62.11 -15.30
N GLN A 541 -7.12 62.35 -16.53
CA GLN A 541 -8.49 62.72 -16.78
C GLN A 541 -9.41 61.50 -16.75
N ASN A 542 -10.52 61.61 -16.02
CA ASN A 542 -11.60 60.64 -16.10
C ASN A 542 -12.24 60.66 -17.48
N LEU A 543 -12.63 59.49 -17.98
CA LEU A 543 -13.42 59.40 -19.20
C LEU A 543 -14.87 59.85 -18.95
N PRO A 544 -15.40 60.79 -19.75
CA PRO A 544 -16.62 61.54 -19.44
C PRO A 544 -17.89 60.86 -19.97
N TRP A 545 -18.01 59.54 -19.88
CA TRP A 545 -19.14 58.82 -20.48
C TRP A 545 -20.32 58.75 -19.51
N ASP A 546 -21.14 59.80 -19.56
CA ASP A 546 -22.37 59.91 -18.76
C ASP A 546 -23.52 59.06 -19.35
N ASP A 547 -23.47 58.75 -20.65
CA ASP A 547 -24.46 57.95 -21.38
C ASP A 547 -23.86 57.08 -22.51
N GLU A 548 -24.68 56.15 -23.03
CA GLU A 548 -24.31 55.24 -24.12
C GLU A 548 -23.97 55.96 -25.44
N PRO A 549 -24.71 56.99 -25.89
CA PRO A 549 -24.34 57.76 -27.08
C PRO A 549 -22.94 58.40 -27.02
N ALA A 550 -22.57 59.02 -25.89
CA ALA A 550 -21.25 59.62 -25.71
C ALA A 550 -20.13 58.56 -25.77
N TYR A 551 -20.39 57.38 -25.21
CA TYR A 551 -19.48 56.24 -25.30
C TYR A 551 -19.30 55.76 -26.74
N LEU A 552 -20.40 55.53 -27.47
CA LEU A 552 -20.36 55.05 -28.87
C LEU A 552 -19.67 56.07 -29.81
N ALA A 553 -19.92 57.37 -29.59
CA ALA A 553 -19.28 58.43 -30.35
C ALA A 553 -17.75 58.45 -30.17
N ALA A 554 -17.25 58.15 -28.97
CA ALA A 554 -15.83 57.96 -28.74
C ALA A 554 -15.34 56.64 -29.35
N LEU A 555 -16.01 55.51 -29.06
CA LEU A 555 -15.64 54.17 -29.55
C LEU A 555 -15.40 54.12 -31.05
N PHE A 556 -16.33 54.64 -31.86
CA PHE A 556 -16.24 54.55 -33.32
C PHE A 556 -15.16 55.47 -33.93
N GLN A 557 -14.58 56.40 -33.16
CA GLN A 557 -13.40 57.16 -33.57
C GLN A 557 -12.08 56.43 -33.29
N GLY A 558 -12.11 55.34 -32.52
CA GLY A 558 -10.96 54.52 -32.15
C GLY A 558 -10.49 53.53 -33.22
N SER A 559 -10.37 53.97 -34.48
CA SER A 559 -9.90 53.13 -35.59
C SER A 559 -8.39 52.85 -35.53
N ASP A 560 -7.91 51.89 -36.31
CA ASP A 560 -6.47 51.61 -36.39
C ASP A 560 -5.68 52.81 -36.94
N ALA A 561 -6.31 53.63 -37.79
CA ALA A 561 -5.76 54.90 -38.23
C ALA A 561 -5.60 55.90 -37.07
N ALA A 562 -6.57 55.96 -36.15
CA ALA A 562 -6.46 56.80 -34.96
C ALA A 562 -5.35 56.31 -34.01
N VAL A 563 -5.16 54.99 -33.86
CA VAL A 563 -4.03 54.43 -33.11
C VAL A 563 -2.70 54.87 -33.74
N ALA A 564 -2.57 54.77 -35.06
CA ALA A 564 -1.36 55.19 -35.78
C ALA A 564 -1.12 56.71 -35.65
N GLU A 565 -2.18 57.52 -35.75
CA GLU A 565 -2.14 58.97 -35.59
C GLU A 565 -1.63 59.36 -34.20
N LEU A 566 -2.16 58.76 -33.13
CA LEU A 566 -1.72 59.02 -31.76
C LEU A 566 -0.26 58.59 -31.52
N ARG A 567 0.17 57.46 -32.10
CA ARG A 567 1.56 56.97 -31.98
C ARG A 567 2.57 57.84 -32.72
N ALA A 568 2.20 58.38 -33.88
CA ALA A 568 3.06 59.27 -34.67
C ALA A 568 2.94 60.75 -34.24
N GLY A 569 1.89 61.09 -33.49
CA GLY A 569 1.56 62.45 -33.09
C GLY A 569 2.57 63.11 -32.14
N ALA A 570 2.51 64.45 -32.07
CA ALA A 570 3.40 65.26 -31.24
C ALA A 570 3.08 65.18 -29.73
N ASP A 571 1.85 64.85 -29.35
CA ASP A 571 1.41 64.75 -27.94
C ASP A 571 2.03 63.51 -27.24
N PRO A 572 2.81 63.68 -26.16
CA PRO A 572 3.45 62.56 -25.46
C PRO A 572 2.46 61.57 -24.83
N ASN A 573 1.33 62.03 -24.31
CA ASN A 573 0.34 61.17 -23.66
C ASN A 573 -0.46 60.39 -24.70
N GLY A 574 -0.76 60.99 -25.85
CA GLY A 574 -1.31 60.31 -27.02
C GLY A 574 -0.42 59.13 -27.45
N ARG A 575 0.90 59.34 -27.53
CA ARG A 575 1.85 58.26 -27.86
C ARG A 575 1.82 57.12 -26.85
N VAL A 576 1.72 57.42 -25.55
CA VAL A 576 1.60 56.41 -24.49
C VAL A 576 0.32 55.59 -24.64
N LEU A 577 -0.83 56.24 -24.86
CA LEU A 577 -2.12 55.55 -25.03
C LEU A 577 -2.14 54.68 -26.29
N GLY A 578 -1.64 55.21 -27.42
CA GLY A 578 -1.55 54.47 -28.68
C GLY A 578 -0.59 53.27 -28.60
N ALA A 579 0.57 53.42 -27.94
CA ALA A 579 1.49 52.31 -27.72
C ALA A 579 0.87 51.23 -26.83
N ARG A 580 0.20 51.63 -25.74
CA ARG A 580 -0.45 50.71 -24.82
C ARG A 580 -1.57 49.88 -25.47
N PHE A 581 -2.42 50.51 -26.28
CA PHE A 581 -3.45 49.76 -27.00
C PHE A 581 -2.83 48.70 -27.93
N ARG A 582 -1.73 49.07 -28.61
CA ARG A 582 -0.99 48.14 -29.47
C ARG A 582 -0.37 46.98 -28.68
N GLU A 583 0.19 47.23 -27.49
CA GLU A 583 0.70 46.18 -26.59
C GLU A 583 -0.40 45.20 -26.15
N VAL A 584 -1.61 45.70 -25.85
CA VAL A 584 -2.78 44.85 -25.54
C VAL A 584 -3.16 44.03 -26.76
N GLN A 585 -3.27 44.65 -27.93
CA GLN A 585 -3.62 43.99 -29.18
C GLN A 585 -2.61 42.90 -29.55
N GLU A 586 -1.31 43.17 -29.42
CA GLU A 586 -0.23 42.18 -29.60
C GLU A 586 -0.35 41.00 -28.62
N ALA A 587 -0.62 41.26 -27.34
CA ALA A 587 -0.80 40.20 -26.35
C ALA A 587 -2.00 39.30 -26.69
N LEU A 588 -3.11 39.89 -27.14
CA LEU A 588 -4.30 39.15 -27.56
C LEU A 588 -4.07 38.36 -28.86
N GLU A 589 -3.29 38.89 -29.81
CA GLU A 589 -2.88 38.16 -31.02
C GLU A 589 -2.04 36.93 -30.67
N VAL A 590 -1.02 37.09 -29.81
CA VAL A 590 -0.19 35.95 -29.34
C VAL A 590 -1.05 34.94 -28.57
N PHE A 591 -1.97 35.42 -27.73
CA PHE A 591 -2.88 34.56 -26.99
C PHE A 591 -3.77 33.74 -27.94
N ALA A 592 -4.33 34.36 -29.00
CA ALA A 592 -5.11 33.67 -30.02
C ALA A 592 -4.27 32.63 -30.77
N ASP A 593 -3.01 32.95 -31.10
CA ASP A 593 -2.10 32.03 -31.79
C ASP A 593 -1.75 30.80 -30.96
N LEU A 594 -1.59 30.96 -29.64
CA LEU A 594 -1.27 29.88 -28.72
C LEU A 594 -2.51 29.05 -28.32
N TRP A 595 -3.72 29.51 -28.60
CA TRP A 595 -4.95 28.82 -28.18
C TRP A 595 -5.05 27.39 -28.72
N ALA A 596 -4.67 27.17 -29.98
CA ALA A 596 -4.77 25.85 -30.61
C ALA A 596 -3.92 24.77 -29.91
N SER A 597 -2.77 25.14 -29.35
CA SER A 597 -1.84 24.21 -28.69
C SER A 597 -1.94 24.23 -27.17
N MET A 598 -2.45 25.32 -26.56
CA MET A 598 -2.40 25.57 -25.12
C MET A 598 -3.74 25.97 -24.48
N SER A 599 -4.88 25.76 -25.16
CA SER A 599 -6.22 26.18 -24.70
C SER A 599 -6.50 25.87 -23.22
N GLY A 600 -6.18 24.66 -22.74
CA GLY A 600 -6.37 24.28 -21.34
C GLY A 600 -5.55 25.10 -20.35
N GLN A 601 -4.30 25.43 -20.68
CA GLN A 601 -3.42 26.24 -19.83
C GLN A 601 -3.85 27.71 -19.84
N LEU A 602 -4.14 28.25 -21.02
CA LEU A 602 -4.59 29.63 -21.20
C LEU A 602 -5.95 29.88 -20.56
N PHE A 603 -6.89 28.94 -20.69
CA PHE A 603 -8.20 29.05 -20.04
C PHE A 603 -8.08 29.05 -18.51
N ARG A 604 -7.24 28.15 -17.94
CA ARG A 604 -6.95 28.15 -16.50
C ARG A 604 -6.30 29.46 -16.04
N ALA A 605 -5.36 29.99 -16.82
CA ALA A 605 -4.73 31.28 -16.55
C ALA A 605 -5.74 32.44 -16.55
N VAL A 606 -6.70 32.44 -17.49
CA VAL A 606 -7.80 33.43 -17.52
C VAL A 606 -8.69 33.31 -16.29
N LEU A 607 -9.04 32.10 -15.85
CA LEU A 607 -9.79 31.90 -14.60
C LEU A 607 -9.02 32.41 -13.39
N ALA A 608 -7.71 32.15 -13.31
CA ALA A 608 -6.87 32.66 -12.24
C ALA A 608 -6.75 34.20 -12.26
N ALA A 609 -6.71 34.81 -13.45
CA ALA A 609 -6.72 36.26 -13.62
C ALA A 609 -8.06 36.87 -13.18
N LEU A 610 -9.18 36.24 -13.53
CA LEU A 610 -10.51 36.61 -13.07
C LEU A 610 -10.62 36.53 -11.54
N ASP A 611 -10.13 35.44 -10.93
CA ASP A 611 -10.09 35.31 -9.48
C ASP A 611 -9.27 36.43 -8.84
N THR A 612 -8.11 36.76 -9.41
CA THR A 612 -7.22 37.83 -8.92
C THR A 612 -7.84 39.22 -9.08
N ALA A 613 -8.68 39.41 -10.09
CA ALA A 613 -9.47 40.63 -10.26
C ALA A 613 -10.67 40.71 -9.32
N ALA A 614 -11.23 39.57 -8.90
CA ALA A 614 -12.46 39.49 -8.14
C ALA A 614 -12.26 39.33 -6.63
N PHE A 615 -11.44 38.39 -6.16
CA PHE A 615 -11.34 38.04 -4.74
C PHE A 615 -9.95 37.59 -4.26
N ARG A 616 -9.05 37.15 -5.15
CA ARG A 616 -7.70 36.68 -4.78
C ARG A 616 -6.69 37.83 -4.69
N VAL A 617 -6.41 38.21 -3.45
CA VAL A 617 -5.41 39.24 -3.14
C VAL A 617 -3.98 38.70 -3.09
N ASP A 618 -3.80 37.39 -2.89
CA ASP A 618 -2.49 36.79 -2.65
C ASP A 618 -1.44 37.05 -3.75
N PRO A 619 -1.76 37.01 -5.07
CA PRO A 619 -0.76 37.23 -6.12
C PRO A 619 -0.12 38.62 -6.08
N TRP A 620 -0.85 39.63 -5.61
CA TRP A 620 -0.34 41.01 -5.51
C TRP A 620 0.76 41.12 -4.47
N LEU A 621 0.62 40.44 -3.33
CA LEU A 621 1.60 40.47 -2.24
C LEU A 621 2.78 39.56 -2.55
N THR A 622 2.54 38.34 -3.05
CA THR A 622 3.62 37.43 -3.43
C THR A 622 4.43 37.97 -4.61
N GLY A 623 3.83 38.76 -5.52
CA GLY A 623 4.55 39.44 -6.60
C GLY A 623 5.60 40.45 -6.11
N ILE A 624 5.30 41.20 -5.03
CA ILE A 624 6.26 42.11 -4.38
C ILE A 624 7.42 41.32 -3.78
N ALA A 625 7.12 40.21 -3.08
CA ALA A 625 8.15 39.34 -2.52
C ALA A 625 9.02 38.69 -3.61
N GLU A 626 8.41 38.23 -4.70
CA GLU A 626 9.09 37.62 -5.85
C GLU A 626 10.04 38.60 -6.54
N ARG A 627 9.64 39.87 -6.76
CA ARG A 627 10.54 40.87 -7.37
C ARG A 627 11.78 41.10 -6.52
N ARG A 628 11.63 41.22 -5.19
CA ARG A 628 12.78 41.32 -4.28
C ARG A 628 13.61 40.03 -4.27
N LEU A 629 12.97 38.86 -4.27
CA LEU A 629 13.67 37.58 -4.38
C LEU A 629 14.53 37.52 -5.65
N GLN A 630 14.00 37.95 -6.80
CA GLN A 630 14.76 38.04 -8.05
C GLN A 630 15.95 38.99 -7.95
N GLY A 631 15.77 40.15 -7.32
CA GLY A 631 16.86 41.08 -7.03
C GLY A 631 17.95 40.48 -6.14
N MET A 632 17.55 39.72 -5.11
CA MET A 632 18.48 39.01 -4.22
C MET A 632 19.22 37.88 -4.93
N ILE A 633 18.55 37.11 -5.80
CA ILE A 633 19.17 36.09 -6.65
C ILE A 633 20.21 36.73 -7.58
N ALA A 634 19.83 37.81 -8.26
CA ALA A 634 20.73 38.54 -9.16
C ALA A 634 21.94 39.15 -8.40
N GLY A 635 21.72 39.59 -7.16
CA GLY A 635 22.76 40.09 -6.27
C GLY A 635 23.62 39.01 -5.60
N GLY A 636 23.35 37.72 -5.83
CA GLY A 636 24.10 36.61 -5.24
C GLY A 636 23.87 36.42 -3.75
N ALA A 637 22.68 36.75 -3.24
CA ALA A 637 22.35 36.58 -1.83
C ALA A 637 22.37 35.09 -1.43
N PRO A 638 22.92 34.74 -0.25
CA PRO A 638 22.91 33.36 0.25
C PRO A 638 21.52 32.87 0.64
N PHE A 639 21.22 31.60 0.34
CA PHE A 639 19.97 30.92 0.72
C PHE A 639 20.26 29.96 1.89
N ARG A 640 19.45 30.05 2.94
CA ARG A 640 19.66 29.30 4.19
C ARG A 640 18.44 28.46 4.54
N LEU A 641 18.64 27.24 5.03
CA LEU A 641 17.54 26.36 5.44
C LEU A 641 16.97 26.77 6.79
N GLY A 642 15.66 26.86 6.86
CA GLY A 642 14.89 26.95 8.10
C GLY A 642 13.76 25.94 8.09
N ALA A 643 12.92 25.98 9.13
CA ALA A 643 11.73 25.15 9.19
C ALA A 643 10.54 25.93 9.76
N TYR A 644 9.32 25.54 9.37
CA TYR A 644 8.09 26.14 9.85
C TYR A 644 6.92 25.15 9.85
N GLY A 645 5.97 25.35 10.73
CA GLY A 645 4.67 24.68 10.70
C GLY A 645 3.69 25.43 11.59
N TRP A 646 2.39 25.33 11.30
CA TRP A 646 1.38 25.87 12.19
C TRP A 646 0.15 24.95 12.28
N VAL A 647 -0.58 25.09 13.39
CA VAL A 647 -1.92 24.52 13.58
C VAL A 647 -2.89 25.67 13.81
N ASP A 648 -3.98 25.69 13.05
CA ASP A 648 -5.02 26.71 13.18
C ASP A 648 -5.98 26.41 14.33
N ALA A 649 -6.15 27.38 15.23
CA ALA A 649 -7.02 27.35 16.42
C ALA A 649 -7.11 25.99 17.14
N PRO A 650 -5.98 25.43 17.63
CA PRO A 650 -6.00 24.18 18.37
C PRO A 650 -6.82 24.35 19.66
N ALA A 651 -7.72 23.41 19.93
CA ALA A 651 -8.57 23.42 21.11
C ALA A 651 -8.82 22.00 21.64
N PRO A 652 -9.13 21.84 22.94
CA PRO A 652 -9.52 20.55 23.52
C PRO A 652 -10.76 19.96 22.82
N TYR A 653 -10.80 18.63 22.71
CA TYR A 653 -11.98 17.93 22.22
C TYR A 653 -13.12 18.01 23.24
N ALA A 654 -14.33 18.35 22.76
CA ALA A 654 -15.51 18.61 23.61
C ALA A 654 -16.74 17.75 23.22
N GLY A 655 -16.55 16.58 22.59
CA GLY A 655 -17.67 15.75 22.13
C GLY A 655 -18.33 14.93 23.25
N GLY A 656 -19.67 14.91 23.25
CA GLY A 656 -20.50 14.07 24.14
C GLY A 656 -20.90 12.73 23.51
N PRO A 657 -21.64 11.87 24.26
CA PRO A 657 -22.17 10.60 23.73
C PRO A 657 -23.05 10.83 22.49
N GLY A 658 -22.79 10.08 21.40
CA GLY A 658 -23.47 10.26 20.10
C GLY A 658 -22.89 11.36 19.21
N GLY A 659 -21.86 12.10 19.65
CA GLY A 659 -21.11 13.07 18.85
C GLY A 659 -19.97 12.44 18.03
N PRO A 660 -19.24 13.26 17.24
CA PRO A 660 -18.10 12.78 16.46
C PRO A 660 -17.04 12.16 17.36
N LEU A 661 -16.51 10.99 17.00
CA LEU A 661 -15.54 10.23 17.81
C LEU A 661 -14.31 11.09 18.20
N ALA A 662 -13.81 10.87 19.42
CA ALA A 662 -12.57 11.47 19.87
C ALA A 662 -11.41 11.13 18.91
N PRO A 663 -10.55 12.11 18.53
CA PRO A 663 -9.35 11.83 17.74
C PRO A 663 -8.36 10.97 18.54
N GLY A 664 -7.72 10.00 17.86
CA GLY A 664 -6.81 9.02 18.47
C GLY A 664 -7.30 7.56 18.31
N PRO A 665 -6.66 6.57 18.96
CA PRO A 665 -7.23 5.23 19.02
C PRO A 665 -8.62 5.31 19.63
N THR A 666 -9.64 5.04 18.81
CA THR A 666 -11.03 5.18 19.21
C THR A 666 -11.38 4.13 20.27
N ARG A 667 -12.50 4.30 20.98
CA ARG A 667 -13.07 3.26 21.87
C ARG A 667 -13.33 1.92 21.15
N ALA A 668 -13.27 1.88 19.81
CA ALA A 668 -13.41 0.66 19.02
C ALA A 668 -12.20 -0.31 19.14
N GLY A 669 -11.15 0.08 19.86
CA GLY A 669 -10.19 -0.87 20.44
C GLY A 669 -9.25 -1.58 19.46
N LEU A 670 -8.38 -2.39 20.07
CA LEU A 670 -7.51 -3.37 19.43
C LEU A 670 -8.34 -4.64 19.18
N LEU A 671 -8.54 -5.02 17.93
CA LEU A 671 -9.16 -6.32 17.60
C LEU A 671 -8.05 -7.30 17.27
N HIS A 672 -7.73 -8.16 18.24
CA HIS A 672 -6.78 -9.24 18.05
C HIS A 672 -7.42 -10.38 17.27
N ALA A 673 -6.79 -10.78 16.18
CA ALA A 673 -7.25 -11.80 15.26
C ALA A 673 -6.21 -12.93 15.11
N PRO A 674 -6.63 -14.18 14.91
CA PRO A 674 -5.70 -15.30 14.77
C PRO A 674 -4.93 -15.34 13.43
N SER A 675 -5.28 -14.50 12.46
CA SER A 675 -4.61 -14.40 11.16
C SER A 675 -4.74 -13.01 10.51
N PRO A 676 -3.89 -12.67 9.53
CA PRO A 676 -4.00 -11.41 8.79
C PRO A 676 -5.33 -11.24 8.07
N ALA A 677 -5.87 -12.32 7.48
CA ALA A 677 -7.16 -12.28 6.81
C ALA A 677 -8.30 -11.97 7.80
N GLN A 678 -8.30 -12.61 8.98
CA GLN A 678 -9.28 -12.31 10.03
C GLN A 678 -9.13 -10.88 10.58
N ALA A 679 -7.91 -10.38 10.71
CA ALA A 679 -7.66 -8.99 11.13
C ALA A 679 -8.23 -7.99 10.11
N LEU A 680 -7.99 -8.22 8.82
CA LEU A 680 -8.49 -7.35 7.76
C LEU A 680 -10.02 -7.40 7.66
N THR A 681 -10.63 -8.58 7.78
CA THR A 681 -12.09 -8.74 7.86
C THR A 681 -12.66 -7.96 9.05
N ALA A 682 -12.07 -8.09 10.23
CA ALA A 682 -12.49 -7.35 11.42
C ALA A 682 -12.35 -5.82 11.23
N ALA A 683 -11.27 -5.36 10.58
CA ALA A 683 -11.08 -3.96 10.25
C ALA A 683 -12.16 -3.42 9.30
N LEU A 684 -12.50 -4.17 8.24
CA LEU A 684 -13.52 -3.80 7.26
C LEU A 684 -14.91 -3.72 7.89
N LEU A 685 -15.29 -4.71 8.71
CA LEU A 685 -16.58 -4.72 9.40
C LEU A 685 -16.67 -3.59 10.44
N ARG A 686 -15.58 -3.32 11.16
CA ARG A 686 -15.49 -2.17 12.07
C ARG A 686 -15.65 -0.85 11.33
N ASP A 687 -14.97 -0.69 10.20
CA ASP A 687 -15.05 0.53 9.40
C ASP A 687 -16.46 0.72 8.81
N ALA A 688 -17.13 -0.37 8.42
CA ALA A 688 -18.53 -0.30 8.02
C ALA A 688 -19.43 0.15 9.18
N ALA A 689 -19.25 -0.38 10.39
CA ALA A 689 -20.00 0.05 11.59
C ALA A 689 -19.78 1.54 11.93
N VAL A 690 -18.53 2.00 11.81
CA VAL A 690 -18.17 3.42 12.03
C VAL A 690 -18.75 4.32 10.94
N ARG A 691 -18.73 3.87 9.68
CA ARG A 691 -19.21 4.66 8.53
C ARG A 691 -20.73 4.77 8.49
N TYR A 692 -21.44 3.77 9.02
CA TYR A 692 -22.90 3.69 8.99
C TYR A 692 -23.49 3.56 10.41
N PRO A 693 -23.32 4.57 11.29
CA PRO A 693 -23.67 4.47 12.71
C PRO A 693 -25.18 4.35 12.97
N GLY A 694 -26.04 4.65 11.98
CA GLY A 694 -27.49 4.50 12.05
C GLY A 694 -28.03 3.18 11.51
N SER A 695 -27.16 2.24 11.11
CA SER A 695 -27.55 0.95 10.57
C SER A 695 -27.19 -0.18 11.54
N ASP A 696 -28.20 -0.87 12.07
CA ASP A 696 -28.01 -2.01 12.98
C ASP A 696 -27.27 -3.18 12.32
N ARG A 697 -27.27 -3.26 10.97
CA ARG A 697 -26.62 -4.34 10.19
C ARG A 697 -25.12 -4.53 10.47
N TRP A 698 -24.44 -3.49 10.92
CA TRP A 698 -22.99 -3.52 11.16
C TRP A 698 -22.66 -3.57 12.66
N ASN A 699 -23.66 -3.60 13.53
CA ASN A 699 -23.50 -3.66 14.98
C ASN A 699 -23.31 -5.10 15.45
N LEU A 700 -22.20 -5.70 15.03
CA LEU A 700 -21.90 -7.12 15.26
C LEU A 700 -21.44 -7.35 16.72
N ALA A 701 -22.22 -8.13 17.48
CA ALA A 701 -21.95 -8.42 18.89
C ALA A 701 -21.81 -9.93 19.14
N ILE A 702 -20.66 -10.48 18.72
CA ILE A 702 -20.40 -11.92 18.67
C ILE A 702 -19.58 -12.37 19.89
N ASP A 703 -20.03 -13.42 20.58
CA ASP A 703 -19.28 -14.09 21.64
C ASP A 703 -19.27 -15.62 21.47
N SER A 704 -18.42 -16.32 22.24
CA SER A 704 -18.25 -17.77 22.10
C SER A 704 -19.50 -18.59 22.43
N ALA A 705 -20.41 -18.10 23.29
CA ALA A 705 -21.64 -18.81 23.61
C ALA A 705 -22.62 -18.73 22.45
N LYS A 706 -22.79 -17.53 21.87
CA LYS A 706 -23.63 -17.31 20.69
C LYS A 706 -23.12 -18.09 19.48
N VAL A 707 -21.81 -18.08 19.22
CA VAL A 707 -21.20 -18.83 18.10
C VAL A 707 -21.48 -20.33 18.21
N ARG A 708 -21.33 -20.94 19.40
CA ARG A 708 -21.62 -22.38 19.58
C ARG A 708 -23.08 -22.72 19.30
N ALA A 709 -24.01 -21.90 19.80
CA ALA A 709 -25.43 -22.10 19.58
C ALA A 709 -25.81 -21.94 18.09
N THR A 710 -25.24 -20.94 17.42
CA THR A 710 -25.44 -20.69 16.00
C THR A 710 -24.82 -21.76 15.11
N VAL A 711 -23.63 -22.28 15.44
CA VAL A 711 -23.01 -23.40 14.69
C VAL A 711 -23.90 -24.65 14.76
N ALA A 712 -24.47 -24.97 15.92
CA ALA A 712 -25.39 -26.10 16.06
C ALA A 712 -26.65 -25.95 15.18
N LEU A 713 -27.18 -24.73 15.04
CA LEU A 713 -28.28 -24.43 14.13
C LEU A 713 -27.83 -24.54 12.66
N ALA A 714 -26.68 -23.97 12.31
CA ALA A 714 -26.13 -23.97 10.95
C ALA A 714 -25.84 -25.39 10.43
N GLU A 715 -25.34 -26.31 11.27
CA GLU A 715 -25.12 -27.71 10.89
C GLU A 715 -26.42 -28.41 10.47
N ARG A 716 -27.54 -28.14 11.16
CA ARG A 716 -28.84 -28.70 10.77
C ARG A 716 -29.31 -28.20 9.42
N VAL A 717 -29.06 -26.92 9.12
CA VAL A 717 -29.38 -26.34 7.81
C VAL A 717 -28.51 -26.99 6.72
N ARG A 718 -27.21 -27.25 6.99
CA ARG A 718 -26.32 -27.95 6.05
C ARG A 718 -26.74 -29.40 5.79
N LEU A 719 -27.36 -30.08 6.76
CA LEU A 719 -27.94 -31.41 6.59
C LEU A 719 -29.23 -31.42 5.76
N GLY A 720 -29.66 -30.27 5.23
CA GLY A 720 -30.77 -30.16 4.29
C GLY A 720 -32.11 -29.72 4.91
N LEU A 721 -32.13 -29.32 6.19
CA LEU A 721 -33.33 -28.70 6.79
C LEU A 721 -33.44 -27.24 6.36
N HIS A 722 -34.67 -26.77 6.11
CA HIS A 722 -34.92 -25.35 5.86
C HIS A 722 -34.57 -24.51 7.12
N PRO A 723 -33.99 -23.29 7.02
CA PRO A 723 -33.61 -22.48 8.18
C PRO A 723 -34.74 -22.26 9.19
N TYR A 724 -35.96 -22.00 8.71
CA TYR A 724 -37.14 -21.81 9.55
C TYR A 724 -37.65 -23.11 10.19
N GLU A 725 -37.38 -24.25 9.55
CA GLU A 725 -37.70 -25.59 10.07
C GLU A 725 -36.70 -25.98 11.18
N ALA A 726 -35.41 -25.75 10.95
CA ALA A 726 -34.36 -25.97 11.94
C ALA A 726 -34.55 -25.08 13.19
N LEU A 727 -34.94 -23.83 12.99
CA LEU A 727 -35.30 -22.90 14.06
C LEU A 727 -36.58 -23.34 14.78
N GLY A 728 -37.58 -23.83 14.04
CA GLY A 728 -38.81 -24.40 14.58
C GLY A 728 -38.56 -25.57 15.54
N LEU A 729 -37.61 -26.45 15.23
CA LEU A 729 -37.22 -27.55 16.11
C LEU A 729 -36.61 -27.05 17.44
N GLU A 730 -35.81 -25.99 17.41
CA GLU A 730 -35.27 -25.38 18.64
C GLU A 730 -36.34 -24.63 19.43
N VAL A 731 -37.29 -23.98 18.75
CA VAL A 731 -38.47 -23.35 19.37
C VAL A 731 -39.31 -24.39 20.10
N GLU A 732 -39.61 -25.53 19.48
CA GLU A 732 -40.40 -26.60 20.11
C GLU A 732 -39.67 -27.24 21.28
N LYS A 733 -38.35 -27.41 21.15
CA LYS A 733 -37.49 -27.89 22.25
C LYS A 733 -37.48 -26.92 23.44
N ALA A 734 -37.44 -25.62 23.18
CA ALA A 734 -37.49 -24.58 24.22
C ALA A 734 -38.89 -24.42 24.84
N ALA A 735 -39.95 -24.68 24.07
CA ALA A 735 -41.32 -24.74 24.59
C ALA A 735 -41.49 -25.85 25.62
N GLY A 736 -40.88 -27.02 25.38
CA GLY A 736 -40.69 -28.09 26.36
C GLY A 736 -41.93 -28.91 26.73
N ASP A 737 -43.15 -28.40 26.49
CA ASP A 737 -44.41 -29.10 26.73
C ASP A 737 -45.21 -29.37 25.44
N TRP A 738 -45.91 -30.50 25.40
CA TRP A 738 -46.60 -31.00 24.20
C TRP A 738 -47.79 -30.14 23.77
N ASP A 739 -48.50 -29.51 24.72
CA ASP A 739 -49.68 -28.70 24.42
C ASP A 739 -49.28 -27.38 23.75
N THR A 740 -48.22 -26.74 24.24
CA THR A 740 -47.63 -25.54 23.63
C THR A 740 -47.07 -25.85 22.24
N VAL A 741 -46.35 -26.95 22.06
CA VAL A 741 -45.84 -27.37 20.74
C VAL A 741 -46.99 -27.55 19.74
N ARG A 742 -48.08 -28.20 20.15
CA ARG A 742 -49.25 -28.38 19.29
C ARG A 742 -49.92 -27.06 18.93
N MET A 743 -50.03 -26.14 19.89
CA MET A 743 -50.52 -24.78 19.64
C MET A 743 -49.65 -24.04 18.62
N LEU A 744 -48.32 -24.10 18.76
CA LEU A 744 -47.38 -23.45 17.84
C LEU A 744 -47.46 -24.04 16.43
N ARG A 745 -47.52 -25.37 16.28
CA ARG A 745 -47.67 -26.05 14.97
C ARG A 745 -49.00 -25.74 14.28
N LYS A 746 -50.04 -25.42 15.04
CA LYS A 746 -51.35 -25.06 14.52
C LYS A 746 -51.41 -23.60 14.09
N SER A 747 -50.90 -22.70 14.94
CA SER A 747 -50.96 -21.25 14.76
C SER A 747 -49.90 -20.73 13.79
N TYR A 748 -48.73 -21.39 13.73
CA TYR A 748 -47.58 -20.99 12.92
C TYR A 748 -47.02 -22.18 12.12
N PRO A 749 -47.77 -22.76 11.17
CA PRO A 749 -47.28 -23.86 10.35
C PRO A 749 -46.26 -23.36 9.29
N LEU A 750 -45.33 -24.22 8.89
CA LEU A 750 -44.40 -23.97 7.77
C LEU A 750 -45.17 -23.77 6.45
N ALA A 751 -46.17 -24.60 6.19
CA ALA A 751 -47.08 -24.51 5.06
C ALA A 751 -48.53 -24.81 5.49
N ALA A 752 -49.52 -24.25 4.79
CA ALA A 752 -50.92 -24.33 5.20
C ALA A 752 -51.47 -25.77 5.30
N ASP A 753 -50.93 -26.69 4.49
CA ASP A 753 -51.27 -28.13 4.47
C ASP A 753 -50.53 -28.96 5.54
N GLN A 754 -49.59 -28.36 6.27
CA GLN A 754 -48.74 -29.01 7.29
C GLN A 754 -49.15 -28.68 8.73
N GLN A 755 -50.31 -28.07 8.94
CA GLN A 755 -50.85 -27.80 10.28
C GLN A 755 -50.85 -29.07 11.14
N GLU A 756 -50.31 -28.96 12.36
CA GLU A 756 -50.18 -30.01 13.37
C GLU A 756 -49.28 -31.23 13.00
N ARG A 757 -48.72 -31.33 11.78
CA ARG A 757 -48.07 -32.57 11.29
C ARG A 757 -46.54 -32.64 11.37
N ARG A 758 -45.82 -31.51 11.18
CA ARG A 758 -44.34 -31.48 11.12
C ARG A 758 -43.72 -30.74 12.30
N VAL A 759 -43.47 -29.45 12.13
CA VAL A 759 -42.81 -28.55 13.08
C VAL A 759 -43.30 -27.12 12.79
N CYS A 760 -43.34 -26.26 13.80
CA CYS A 760 -43.72 -24.86 13.61
C CYS A 760 -42.69 -24.07 12.79
N ASP A 761 -43.11 -23.00 12.16
CA ASP A 761 -42.24 -22.02 11.50
C ASP A 761 -41.55 -21.15 12.57
N GLY A 762 -40.28 -21.44 12.84
CA GLY A 762 -39.54 -20.80 13.92
C GLY A 762 -39.43 -19.28 13.78
N GLN A 763 -39.36 -18.75 12.54
CA GLN A 763 -39.26 -17.31 12.32
C GLN A 763 -40.57 -16.60 12.71
N LYS A 764 -41.71 -17.16 12.29
CA LYS A 764 -43.03 -16.59 12.62
C LYS A 764 -43.29 -16.65 14.13
N VAL A 765 -42.85 -17.72 14.80
CA VAL A 765 -42.98 -17.82 16.27
C VAL A 765 -42.11 -16.78 16.99
N LEU A 766 -40.86 -16.56 16.57
CA LEU A 766 -40.02 -15.51 17.16
C LEU A 766 -40.58 -14.11 16.87
N GLN A 767 -41.10 -13.86 15.68
CA GLN A 767 -41.78 -12.61 15.36
C GLN A 767 -43.01 -12.37 16.24
N ALA A 768 -43.81 -13.42 16.46
CA ALA A 768 -44.95 -13.39 17.38
C ALA A 768 -44.52 -13.12 18.84
N ALA A 769 -43.38 -13.67 19.27
CA ALA A 769 -42.78 -13.38 20.57
C ALA A 769 -42.40 -11.90 20.70
N ARG A 770 -41.73 -11.32 19.70
CA ARG A 770 -41.34 -9.89 19.67
C ARG A 770 -42.54 -8.95 19.69
N GLN A 771 -43.64 -9.35 19.03
CA GLN A 771 -44.89 -8.59 18.98
C GLN A 771 -45.75 -8.75 20.24
N GLY A 772 -45.33 -9.57 21.22
CA GLY A 772 -46.07 -9.81 22.46
C GLY A 772 -47.35 -10.64 22.29
N THR A 773 -47.46 -11.39 21.19
CA THR A 773 -48.66 -12.21 20.88
C THR A 773 -48.61 -13.61 21.48
N LEU A 774 -47.46 -14.01 22.03
CA LEU A 774 -47.27 -15.26 22.78
C LEU A 774 -47.33 -15.01 24.31
N PRO A 775 -47.65 -16.04 25.12
CA PRO A 775 -47.55 -15.94 26.58
C PRO A 775 -46.16 -15.48 27.04
N ALA A 776 -46.11 -14.61 28.04
CA ALA A 776 -44.85 -13.96 28.48
C ALA A 776 -43.76 -14.95 28.92
N ASP A 777 -44.14 -16.04 29.60
CA ASP A 777 -43.21 -17.10 30.01
C ASP A 777 -42.60 -17.83 28.79
N LEU A 778 -43.42 -18.15 27.78
CA LEU A 778 -42.95 -18.74 26.53
C LEU A 778 -42.05 -17.77 25.76
N ALA A 779 -42.42 -16.49 25.66
CA ALA A 779 -41.59 -15.47 25.02
C ALA A 779 -40.22 -15.32 25.71
N GLN A 780 -40.17 -15.38 27.05
CA GLN A 780 -38.93 -15.32 27.81
C GLN A 780 -38.03 -16.54 27.55
N ARG A 781 -38.62 -17.74 27.44
CA ARG A 781 -37.89 -18.97 27.10
C ARG A 781 -37.33 -18.96 25.66
N LEU A 782 -38.01 -18.27 24.73
CA LEU A 782 -37.61 -18.17 23.33
C LEU A 782 -36.62 -17.03 23.03
N ALA A 783 -36.49 -16.03 23.91
CA ALA A 783 -35.61 -14.88 23.72
C ALA A 783 -34.15 -15.22 23.33
N PRO A 784 -33.50 -16.28 23.88
CA PRO A 784 -32.15 -16.66 23.47
C PRO A 784 -32.05 -17.08 22.00
N LEU A 785 -33.10 -17.71 21.43
CA LEU A 785 -33.10 -18.14 20.03
C LEU A 785 -33.12 -16.96 19.06
N ASP A 786 -33.66 -15.82 19.48
CA ASP A 786 -33.64 -14.58 18.71
C ASP A 786 -32.21 -14.06 18.54
N THR A 787 -31.43 -14.11 19.63
CA THR A 787 -30.00 -13.77 19.62
C THR A 787 -29.21 -14.75 18.76
N VAL A 788 -29.57 -16.03 18.73
CA VAL A 788 -28.91 -17.04 17.89
C VAL A 788 -29.14 -16.78 16.40
N LEU A 789 -30.35 -16.37 16.01
CA LEU A 789 -30.69 -16.02 14.63
C LEU A 789 -29.98 -14.74 14.18
N ASP A 790 -29.93 -13.72 15.03
CA ASP A 790 -29.19 -12.48 14.77
C ASP A 790 -27.68 -12.75 14.59
N THR A 791 -27.11 -13.54 15.52
CA THR A 791 -25.71 -13.99 15.44
C THR A 791 -25.45 -14.81 14.17
N TYR A 792 -26.45 -15.52 13.64
CA TYR A 792 -26.31 -16.28 12.41
C TYR A 792 -26.15 -15.37 11.18
N GLY A 793 -26.93 -14.29 11.11
CA GLY A 793 -26.74 -13.25 10.10
C GLY A 793 -25.37 -12.58 10.21
N ASP A 794 -24.97 -12.24 11.43
CA ASP A 794 -23.66 -11.67 11.76
C ASP A 794 -22.49 -12.54 11.29
N LEU A 795 -22.57 -13.86 11.55
CA LEU A 795 -21.53 -14.80 11.15
C LEU A 795 -21.47 -15.02 9.63
N LEU A 796 -22.61 -14.97 8.93
CA LEU A 796 -22.63 -15.06 7.46
C LEU A 796 -22.08 -13.78 6.81
N LEU A 797 -22.36 -12.60 7.39
CA LEU A 797 -21.73 -11.33 6.99
C LEU A 797 -20.21 -11.37 7.22
N ALA A 798 -19.78 -11.86 8.38
CA ALA A 798 -18.37 -12.02 8.69
C ALA A 798 -17.67 -13.02 7.75
N ASP A 799 -18.32 -14.13 7.42
CA ASP A 799 -17.78 -15.14 6.51
C ASP A 799 -17.72 -14.66 5.06
N GLY A 800 -18.73 -13.92 4.59
CA GLY A 800 -18.71 -13.29 3.27
C GLY A 800 -17.60 -12.26 3.13
N ALA A 801 -17.40 -11.43 4.16
CA ALA A 801 -16.29 -10.48 4.19
C ALA A 801 -14.92 -11.18 4.25
N TYR A 802 -14.81 -12.29 4.98
CA TYR A 802 -13.61 -13.13 5.00
C TYR A 802 -13.30 -13.80 3.65
N ALA A 803 -14.32 -14.30 2.96
CA ALA A 803 -14.19 -14.86 1.62
C ALA A 803 -13.73 -13.81 0.60
N LEU A 804 -14.25 -12.58 0.69
CA LEU A 804 -13.81 -11.47 -0.15
C LEU A 804 -12.33 -11.12 0.09
N VAL A 805 -11.92 -11.00 1.36
CA VAL A 805 -10.53 -10.71 1.76
C VAL A 805 -9.57 -11.80 1.28
N THR A 806 -9.99 -13.05 1.27
CA THR A 806 -9.17 -14.18 0.83
C THR A 806 -9.23 -14.43 -0.68
N GLY A 807 -9.95 -13.60 -1.45
CA GLY A 807 -10.03 -13.70 -2.91
C GLY A 807 -11.03 -14.73 -3.46
N HIS A 808 -11.95 -15.22 -2.63
CA HIS A 808 -12.93 -16.25 -3.00
C HIS A 808 -14.33 -15.64 -3.18
N ALA A 809 -14.55 -14.91 -4.28
CA ALA A 809 -15.81 -14.21 -4.55
C ALA A 809 -17.03 -15.14 -4.60
N ASP A 810 -16.91 -16.34 -5.17
CA ASP A 810 -18.01 -17.31 -5.24
C ASP A 810 -18.50 -17.73 -3.86
N LEU A 811 -17.55 -17.90 -2.92
CA LEU A 811 -17.87 -18.27 -1.54
C LEU A 811 -18.41 -17.07 -0.75
N ALA A 812 -18.05 -15.85 -1.12
CA ALA A 812 -18.70 -14.65 -0.59
C ALA A 812 -20.16 -14.57 -1.06
N ASN A 813 -20.42 -14.85 -2.34
CA ASN A 813 -21.77 -14.90 -2.89
C ASN A 813 -22.62 -15.98 -2.19
N ALA A 814 -22.08 -17.18 -2.00
CA ALA A 814 -22.77 -18.26 -1.29
C ALA A 814 -23.12 -17.88 0.17
N ALA A 815 -22.23 -17.19 0.88
CA ALA A 815 -22.51 -16.67 2.23
C ALA A 815 -23.64 -15.63 2.22
N MET A 816 -23.69 -14.76 1.20
CA MET A 816 -24.72 -13.73 1.07
C MET A 816 -26.08 -14.30 0.65
N GLU A 817 -26.11 -15.28 -0.26
CA GLU A 817 -27.32 -16.03 -0.61
C GLU A 817 -27.87 -16.78 0.61
N ALA A 818 -27.00 -17.38 1.42
CA ALA A 818 -27.41 -18.00 2.67
C ALA A 818 -27.94 -16.99 3.70
N ALA A 819 -27.33 -15.80 3.80
CA ALA A 819 -27.82 -14.72 4.66
C ALA A 819 -29.21 -14.21 4.21
N ALA A 820 -29.48 -14.23 2.90
CA ALA A 820 -30.78 -13.94 2.33
C ALA A 820 -31.79 -15.10 2.44
N GLY A 821 -31.36 -16.27 2.96
CA GLY A 821 -32.19 -17.48 3.06
C GLY A 821 -32.43 -18.21 1.73
N LEU A 822 -31.65 -17.89 0.68
CA LEU A 822 -31.81 -18.40 -0.68
C LEU A 822 -30.87 -19.58 -1.02
N GLY A 823 -29.83 -19.79 -0.21
CA GLY A 823 -28.80 -20.80 -0.46
C GLY A 823 -28.43 -21.61 0.80
N ALA A 824 -27.76 -22.74 0.59
CA ALA A 824 -27.21 -23.53 1.69
C ALA A 824 -26.04 -22.77 2.35
N PRO A 825 -25.97 -22.72 3.69
CA PRO A 825 -24.95 -21.95 4.37
C PRO A 825 -23.56 -22.58 4.18
N PRO A 826 -22.55 -21.78 3.82
CA PRO A 826 -21.18 -22.28 3.69
C PRO A 826 -20.61 -22.69 5.06
N GLU A 827 -19.46 -23.38 5.05
CA GLU A 827 -18.68 -23.52 6.27
C GLU A 827 -18.26 -22.13 6.77
N LEU A 828 -18.58 -21.82 8.03
CA LEU A 828 -18.20 -20.58 8.68
C LEU A 828 -16.68 -20.59 8.94
N ARG A 829 -15.91 -20.10 7.97
CA ARG A 829 -14.43 -20.05 7.96
C ARG A 829 -13.90 -18.89 8.79
N ALA A 830 -14.62 -17.77 8.83
CA ALA A 830 -14.22 -16.59 9.60
C ALA A 830 -13.98 -16.90 11.09
N ILE A 831 -14.67 -17.90 11.66
CA ILE A 831 -14.52 -18.33 13.05
C ILE A 831 -13.50 -19.46 13.26
N ARG A 832 -12.97 -20.06 12.19
CA ARG A 832 -11.95 -21.09 12.30
C ARG A 832 -10.60 -20.44 12.59
N THR A 833 -9.94 -20.87 13.65
CA THR A 833 -8.57 -20.47 13.94
C THR A 833 -7.63 -21.27 13.02
N PRO A 834 -6.96 -20.64 12.03
CA PRO A 834 -5.93 -21.33 11.28
C PRO A 834 -4.81 -21.74 12.23
N ARG A 835 -4.31 -22.97 12.10
CA ARG A 835 -3.18 -23.48 12.87
C ARG A 835 -1.96 -23.54 11.96
N GLN A 836 -0.87 -22.86 12.34
CA GLN A 836 0.41 -23.04 11.66
C GLN A 836 0.93 -24.46 11.95
N ALA A 837 1.41 -25.16 10.92
CA ALA A 837 1.97 -26.49 11.04
C ALA A 837 3.13 -26.67 10.05
N THR A 838 4.10 -27.50 10.44
CA THR A 838 5.23 -27.88 9.58
C THR A 838 5.01 -29.30 9.10
N THR A 839 5.23 -29.54 7.81
CA THR A 839 5.15 -30.86 7.22
C THR A 839 6.43 -31.66 7.51
N VAL A 840 6.29 -32.83 8.13
CA VAL A 840 7.40 -33.68 8.58
C VAL A 840 7.23 -35.10 8.04
N ARG A 841 8.31 -35.71 7.54
CA ARG A 841 8.32 -37.14 7.17
C ARG A 841 8.68 -37.98 8.39
N VAL A 842 7.86 -38.98 8.69
CA VAL A 842 8.06 -39.94 9.78
C VAL A 842 8.27 -41.33 9.19
N SER A 843 9.23 -42.09 9.71
CA SER A 843 9.48 -43.48 9.29
C SER A 843 9.75 -44.36 10.51
N ALA A 844 9.18 -45.57 10.49
CA ALA A 844 9.24 -46.53 11.58
C ALA A 844 10.02 -47.76 11.13
N TRP A 845 11.08 -48.13 11.85
CA TRP A 845 11.99 -49.23 11.48
C TRP A 845 12.10 -50.28 12.58
N ALA A 846 12.41 -51.52 12.17
CA ALA A 846 12.89 -52.56 13.07
C ALA A 846 14.36 -52.87 12.79
N LEU A 847 15.17 -52.92 13.84
CA LEU A 847 16.60 -53.23 13.80
C LEU A 847 16.88 -54.50 14.58
N LEU A 848 17.37 -55.52 13.89
CA LEU A 848 17.74 -56.82 14.46
C LEU A 848 19.24 -57.05 14.35
N LEU A 849 19.74 -57.98 15.16
CA LEU A 849 21.10 -58.47 15.04
C LEU A 849 21.27 -59.18 13.67
N PRO A 850 22.40 -59.02 12.97
CA PRO A 850 22.58 -59.53 11.61
C PRO A 850 22.55 -61.06 11.51
N GLY A 851 22.76 -61.78 12.62
CA GLY A 851 22.83 -63.24 12.66
C GLY A 851 24.05 -63.81 11.93
N ASN A 852 24.34 -65.09 12.16
CA ASN A 852 25.42 -65.79 11.46
C ASN A 852 24.84 -66.52 10.24
N ALA A 853 25.33 -66.17 9.05
CA ALA A 853 25.01 -66.94 7.85
C ALA A 853 25.57 -68.36 7.99
N SER A 854 24.69 -69.37 7.91
CA SER A 854 25.11 -70.77 7.96
C SER A 854 25.94 -71.11 6.72
N ALA A 855 27.19 -71.56 6.93
CA ALA A 855 28.12 -71.91 5.85
C ALA A 855 28.34 -73.43 5.84
N GLY A 856 27.96 -74.08 4.74
CA GLY A 856 28.12 -75.52 4.55
C GLY A 856 27.07 -76.10 3.61
N ARG A 857 27.37 -77.22 2.95
CA ARG A 857 26.42 -77.90 2.05
C ARG A 857 25.15 -78.37 2.76
N ASP A 858 25.20 -78.54 4.08
CA ASP A 858 24.06 -78.98 4.91
C ASP A 858 23.31 -77.84 5.64
N ALA A 859 23.57 -76.58 5.29
CA ALA A 859 22.89 -75.43 5.91
C ALA A 859 21.38 -75.43 5.68
N ASP A 860 20.60 -75.05 6.70
CA ASP A 860 19.15 -74.82 6.59
C ASP A 860 18.88 -73.68 5.58
N PRO A 861 18.12 -73.92 4.49
CA PRO A 861 17.79 -72.91 3.50
C PRO A 861 17.11 -71.67 4.07
N ALA A 862 16.28 -71.80 5.11
CA ALA A 862 15.59 -70.67 5.74
C ALA A 862 16.57 -69.78 6.51
N ARG A 863 17.53 -70.38 7.23
CA ARG A 863 18.61 -69.65 7.93
C ARG A 863 19.60 -69.00 6.97
N ALA A 864 19.84 -69.61 5.80
CA ALA A 864 20.68 -69.02 4.77
C ALA A 864 19.98 -67.85 4.05
N ALA A 865 18.67 -67.92 3.89
CA ALA A 865 17.83 -66.89 3.28
C ALA A 865 17.69 -65.65 4.17
N ASP A 866 17.44 -65.83 5.47
CA ASP A 866 17.34 -64.74 6.44
C ASP A 866 17.98 -65.09 7.79
N PRO A 867 19.32 -64.94 7.92
CA PRO A 867 20.04 -65.28 9.14
C PRO A 867 19.69 -64.37 10.32
N ALA A 868 19.28 -63.12 10.06
CA ALA A 868 18.89 -62.17 11.08
C ALA A 868 17.53 -62.53 11.68
N TYR A 869 16.54 -62.82 10.83
CA TYR A 869 15.24 -63.31 11.28
C TYR A 869 15.37 -64.64 12.03
N ALA A 870 16.21 -65.56 11.54
CA ALA A 870 16.47 -66.82 12.22
C ALA A 870 17.06 -66.63 13.63
N ALA A 871 18.03 -65.74 13.79
CA ALA A 871 18.64 -65.44 15.08
C ALA A 871 17.65 -64.76 16.03
N ALA A 872 16.83 -63.83 15.53
CA ALA A 872 15.78 -63.20 16.31
C ALA A 872 14.73 -64.22 16.76
N LEU A 873 14.33 -65.13 15.89
CA LEU A 873 13.35 -66.18 16.22
C LEU A 873 13.87 -67.14 17.30
N ASP A 874 15.14 -67.54 17.24
CA ASP A 874 15.77 -68.36 18.27
C ASP A 874 15.85 -67.64 19.63
N ALA A 875 16.02 -66.31 19.62
CA ALA A 875 16.05 -65.49 20.82
C ALA A 875 14.65 -65.25 21.44
N GLU A 876 13.65 -65.04 20.59
CA GLU A 876 12.25 -64.73 20.98
C GLU A 876 11.45 -65.98 21.35
N LEU A 877 11.64 -67.10 20.63
CA LEU A 877 10.83 -68.32 20.75
C LEU A 877 11.61 -69.55 21.25
N GLY A 878 12.93 -69.45 21.40
CA GLY A 878 13.82 -70.54 21.85
C GLY A 878 14.47 -71.33 20.71
N ALA A 879 15.59 -72.02 21.01
CA ALA A 879 16.36 -72.77 20.03
C ALA A 879 15.55 -73.90 19.37
N GLY A 880 15.50 -73.91 18.04
CA GLY A 880 14.76 -74.91 17.25
C GLY A 880 13.40 -74.42 16.75
N ALA A 881 13.02 -73.17 17.05
CA ALA A 881 11.76 -72.57 16.64
C ALA A 881 11.58 -72.47 15.11
N ILE A 882 12.61 -72.68 14.29
CA ILE A 882 12.52 -72.64 12.80
C ILE A 882 11.96 -73.95 12.21
N ASP A 883 11.96 -75.05 12.98
CA ASP A 883 11.56 -76.37 12.49
C ASP A 883 10.06 -76.41 12.12
N ALA A 884 9.77 -77.01 10.95
CA ALA A 884 8.46 -76.96 10.31
C ALA A 884 7.40 -77.81 11.04
N ALA A 885 7.83 -78.75 11.89
CA ALA A 885 6.97 -79.71 12.58
C ALA A 885 6.25 -79.16 13.84
N ASP A 886 6.68 -78.02 14.39
CA ASP A 886 6.05 -77.40 15.56
C ASP A 886 4.83 -76.53 15.15
N THR A 887 3.63 -76.95 15.56
CA THR A 887 2.36 -76.30 15.16
C THR A 887 2.04 -75.06 16.01
N PRO A 888 2.14 -75.08 17.37
CA PRO A 888 2.10 -73.85 18.19
C PRO A 888 3.22 -72.85 17.88
N GLY A 889 4.42 -73.33 17.55
CA GLY A 889 5.53 -72.49 17.09
C GLY A 889 5.19 -71.75 15.80
N ARG A 890 4.46 -72.39 14.87
CA ARG A 890 4.07 -71.80 13.57
C ARG A 890 3.29 -70.50 13.70
N GLU A 891 2.24 -70.46 14.51
CA GLU A 891 1.44 -69.22 14.69
C GLU A 891 2.23 -68.09 15.34
N ARG A 892 3.18 -68.41 16.23
CA ARG A 892 4.08 -67.40 16.83
C ARG A 892 5.09 -66.88 15.81
N ARG A 893 5.66 -67.76 14.99
CA ARG A 893 6.52 -67.38 13.86
C ARG A 893 5.79 -66.50 12.87
N ASP A 894 4.57 -66.86 12.48
CA ASP A 894 3.81 -66.12 11.47
C ASP A 894 3.45 -64.72 11.98
N ARG A 895 3.08 -64.58 13.26
CA ARG A 895 2.84 -63.28 13.90
C ARG A 895 4.11 -62.43 13.97
N PHE A 896 5.23 -63.02 14.34
CA PHE A 896 6.52 -62.32 14.41
C PHE A 896 7.04 -61.90 13.02
N GLY A 897 6.92 -62.79 12.03
CA GLY A 897 7.23 -62.53 10.64
C GLY A 897 6.36 -61.42 10.05
N ALA A 898 5.07 -61.36 10.40
CA ALA A 898 4.16 -60.32 9.95
C ALA A 898 4.57 -58.91 10.40
N ILE A 899 5.15 -58.75 11.60
CA ILE A 899 5.69 -57.45 12.07
C ILE A 899 6.77 -56.95 11.10
N LEU A 900 7.59 -57.85 10.56
CA LEU A 900 8.74 -57.54 9.73
C LEU A 900 8.44 -57.57 8.22
N GLY A 901 7.17 -57.71 7.83
CA GLY A 901 6.75 -57.79 6.41
C GLY A 901 6.96 -59.16 5.76
N GLY A 902 7.01 -60.24 6.56
CA GLY A 902 7.02 -61.62 6.09
C GLY A 902 5.75 -61.97 5.31
N GLY A 903 5.88 -62.68 4.19
CA GLY A 903 4.76 -63.03 3.31
C GLY A 903 4.23 -61.90 2.42
N GLU A 904 4.60 -60.63 2.65
CA GLU A 904 4.14 -59.51 1.84
C GLU A 904 4.90 -59.42 0.50
N ASN A 905 4.20 -59.17 -0.60
CA ASN A 905 4.83 -59.03 -1.92
C ASN A 905 5.63 -57.72 -2.06
N GLU A 906 5.18 -56.65 -1.41
CA GLU A 906 5.77 -55.30 -1.46
C GLU A 906 5.79 -54.65 -0.07
N PRO A 907 6.61 -55.17 0.87
CA PRO A 907 6.78 -54.54 2.17
C PRO A 907 7.45 -53.17 2.04
N PRO A 908 7.26 -52.26 3.02
CA PRO A 908 7.98 -50.98 3.06
C PRO A 908 9.49 -51.20 3.02
N ILE A 909 10.17 -50.27 2.37
CA ILE A 909 11.63 -50.29 2.28
C ILE A 909 12.18 -49.14 3.13
N PRO A 910 13.18 -49.42 4.00
CA PRO A 910 13.93 -48.38 4.71
C PRO A 910 14.42 -47.30 3.75
N SER A 911 14.05 -46.05 4.04
CA SER A 911 14.27 -44.93 3.15
C SER A 911 14.57 -43.68 3.97
N LEU A 912 15.59 -42.96 3.52
CA LEU A 912 16.06 -41.67 4.04
C LEU A 912 15.73 -40.53 3.06
N THR A 913 14.89 -40.76 2.05
CA THR A 913 14.62 -39.76 1.01
C THR A 913 13.90 -38.53 1.58
N GLY A 914 14.23 -37.34 1.08
CA GLY A 914 13.48 -36.11 1.40
C GLY A 914 13.82 -35.45 2.75
N GLY A 915 14.95 -35.79 3.37
CA GLY A 915 15.41 -35.05 4.55
C GLY A 915 16.90 -35.23 4.87
N ALA A 916 17.43 -34.35 5.73
CA ALA A 916 18.81 -34.36 6.17
C ALA A 916 18.91 -35.03 7.54
N TYR A 917 19.82 -35.98 7.68
CA TYR A 917 20.03 -36.74 8.90
C TYR A 917 21.44 -36.49 9.43
N GLU A 918 21.57 -36.43 10.75
CA GLU A 918 22.85 -36.16 11.42
C GLU A 918 23.89 -37.25 11.10
N GLY A 919 25.08 -36.83 10.68
CA GLY A 919 26.20 -37.72 10.34
C GLY A 919 26.14 -38.31 8.94
N LEU A 920 25.13 -37.98 8.13
CA LEU A 920 24.90 -38.52 6.80
C LEU A 920 24.92 -37.42 5.73
N ASP A 921 25.43 -37.77 4.53
CA ASP A 921 25.47 -36.86 3.39
C ASP A 921 24.16 -36.86 2.59
N SER A 922 24.06 -36.01 1.56
CA SER A 922 22.89 -35.93 0.69
C SER A 922 22.66 -37.18 -0.19
N LEU A 923 23.62 -38.11 -0.24
CA LEU A 923 23.54 -39.36 -0.99
C LEU A 923 23.21 -40.57 -0.10
N ALA A 924 22.93 -40.36 1.19
CA ALA A 924 22.74 -41.42 2.17
C ALA A 924 21.63 -42.42 1.80
N ASP A 925 20.48 -41.96 1.30
CA ASP A 925 19.39 -42.85 0.84
C ASP A 925 19.83 -43.75 -0.32
N ALA A 926 20.57 -43.18 -1.28
CA ALA A 926 21.10 -43.94 -2.42
C ALA A 926 22.15 -44.98 -1.98
N ASN A 927 23.01 -44.62 -1.02
CA ASN A 927 24.02 -45.51 -0.47
C ASN A 927 23.39 -46.65 0.34
N LEU A 928 22.36 -46.36 1.16
CA LEU A 928 21.61 -47.37 1.91
C LEU A 928 20.92 -48.36 0.96
N ARG A 929 20.21 -47.87 -0.06
CA ARG A 929 19.55 -48.72 -1.08
C ARG A 929 20.53 -49.62 -1.83
N ARG A 930 21.72 -49.10 -2.15
CA ARG A 930 22.78 -49.89 -2.81
C ARG A 930 23.31 -51.00 -1.90
N ALA A 931 23.58 -50.69 -0.64
CA ALA A 931 24.06 -51.69 0.33
C ALA A 931 23.04 -52.81 0.53
N MET A 932 21.74 -52.47 0.64
CA MET A 932 20.67 -53.45 0.73
C MET A 932 20.60 -54.36 -0.50
N ALA A 933 20.66 -53.77 -1.70
CA ALA A 933 20.61 -54.52 -2.96
C ALA A 933 21.80 -55.48 -3.11
N GLN A 934 23.00 -55.03 -2.71
CA GLN A 934 24.22 -55.83 -2.74
C GLN A 934 24.13 -57.03 -1.80
N ASP A 935 23.78 -56.82 -0.54
CA ASP A 935 23.67 -57.90 0.45
C ASP A 935 22.57 -58.92 0.09
N LEU A 936 21.42 -58.45 -0.39
CA LEU A 936 20.35 -59.33 -0.88
C LEU A 936 20.77 -60.11 -2.14
N GLY A 937 21.48 -59.47 -3.07
CA GLY A 937 22.01 -60.13 -4.26
C GLY A 937 23.02 -61.23 -3.91
N ASP A 938 23.96 -60.93 -3.01
CA ASP A 938 24.94 -61.88 -2.52
C ASP A 938 24.28 -63.05 -1.78
N ARG A 939 23.18 -62.79 -1.05
CA ARG A 939 22.38 -63.85 -0.39
C ARG A 939 21.62 -64.71 -1.37
N LEU A 940 20.98 -64.12 -2.39
CA LEU A 940 20.32 -64.89 -3.44
C LEU A 940 21.31 -65.84 -4.13
N ALA A 941 22.52 -65.36 -4.45
CA ALA A 941 23.56 -66.19 -5.04
C ALA A 941 23.96 -67.37 -4.13
N ARG A 942 24.10 -67.12 -2.82
CA ARG A 942 24.40 -68.18 -1.83
C ARG A 942 23.29 -69.22 -1.74
N VAL A 943 22.04 -68.79 -1.58
CA VAL A 943 20.89 -69.71 -1.44
C VAL A 943 20.66 -70.49 -2.74
N ALA A 944 20.81 -69.85 -3.90
CA ALA A 944 20.76 -70.52 -5.20
C ALA A 944 21.88 -71.55 -5.36
N SER A 945 23.11 -71.24 -4.92
CA SER A 945 24.21 -72.21 -4.93
C SER A 945 23.95 -73.40 -4.00
N LEU A 946 23.31 -73.19 -2.85
CA LEU A 946 22.90 -74.28 -1.94
C LEU A 946 21.81 -75.15 -2.58
N ALA A 947 20.82 -74.53 -3.24
CA ALA A 947 19.75 -75.24 -3.94
C ALA A 947 20.29 -76.03 -5.13
N GLN A 948 21.23 -75.47 -5.89
CA GLN A 948 21.90 -76.15 -6.99
C GLN A 948 22.72 -77.35 -6.49
N ALA A 949 23.48 -77.19 -5.40
CA ALA A 949 24.22 -78.30 -4.80
C ALA A 949 23.27 -79.42 -4.32
N ALA A 950 22.14 -79.07 -3.72
CA ALA A 950 21.13 -80.05 -3.32
C ALA A 950 20.46 -80.75 -4.52
N LEU A 951 20.24 -80.02 -5.63
CA LEU A 951 19.75 -80.58 -6.88
C LEU A 951 20.75 -81.58 -7.48
N ASP A 952 22.04 -81.23 -7.49
CA ASP A 952 23.12 -82.08 -7.99
C ASP A 952 23.28 -83.34 -7.11
N ASP A 953 23.24 -83.18 -5.78
CA ASP A 953 23.32 -84.29 -4.83
C ASP A 953 22.11 -85.24 -4.97
N LEU A 954 20.91 -84.70 -5.19
CA LEU A 954 19.72 -85.51 -5.49
C LEU A 954 19.84 -86.22 -6.85
N ALA A 955 20.36 -85.55 -7.87
CA ALA A 955 20.50 -86.11 -9.22
C ALA A 955 21.53 -87.27 -9.27
N ALA A 956 22.47 -87.29 -8.33
CA ALA A 956 23.48 -88.34 -8.20
C ALA A 956 22.99 -89.59 -7.44
N LEU A 957 21.80 -89.56 -6.81
CA LEU A 957 21.23 -90.71 -6.09
C LEU A 957 20.67 -91.76 -7.04
N ASP A 958 21.04 -93.03 -6.83
CA ASP A 958 20.33 -94.16 -7.44
C ASP A 958 19.07 -94.50 -6.60
N PRO A 959 17.86 -94.34 -7.15
CA PRO A 959 16.61 -94.58 -6.42
C PRO A 959 16.42 -96.04 -6.00
N ASN A 960 17.18 -96.99 -6.57
CA ASN A 960 17.10 -98.41 -6.23
C ASN A 960 18.02 -98.82 -5.07
N THR A 961 18.87 -97.92 -4.57
CA THR A 961 19.77 -98.20 -3.45
C THR A 961 19.02 -98.14 -2.11
N ALA A 962 19.29 -99.09 -1.21
CA ALA A 962 18.68 -99.12 0.12
C ALA A 962 19.06 -97.86 0.93
N GLY A 963 18.04 -97.09 1.37
CA GLY A 963 18.22 -95.83 2.12
C GLY A 963 18.03 -94.54 1.28
N SER A 964 17.88 -94.64 -0.05
CA SER A 964 17.64 -93.47 -0.91
C SER A 964 16.33 -92.75 -0.60
N GLU A 965 15.25 -93.48 -0.28
CA GLU A 965 13.94 -92.88 0.08
C GLU A 965 14.00 -91.99 1.34
N LEU A 966 14.76 -92.42 2.36
CA LEU A 966 15.00 -91.63 3.58
C LEU A 966 15.79 -90.36 3.28
N THR A 967 16.78 -90.45 2.38
CA THR A 967 17.61 -89.31 1.95
C THR A 967 16.79 -88.30 1.16
N ILE A 968 15.90 -88.77 0.27
CA ILE A 968 14.97 -87.93 -0.50
C ILE A 968 13.98 -87.22 0.43
N LYS A 969 13.38 -87.95 1.39
CA LYS A 969 12.47 -87.37 2.39
C LYS A 969 13.16 -86.33 3.28
N ALA A 970 14.41 -86.57 3.68
CA ALA A 970 15.20 -85.61 4.44
C ALA A 970 15.54 -84.34 3.64
N ALA A 971 15.92 -84.49 2.37
CA ALA A 971 16.17 -83.36 1.48
C ALA A 971 14.89 -82.55 1.20
N ALA A 972 13.77 -83.23 0.94
CA ALA A 972 12.48 -82.59 0.73
C ALA A 972 11.98 -81.83 1.96
N ALA A 973 12.12 -82.41 3.16
CA ALA A 973 11.80 -81.72 4.41
C ALA A 973 12.66 -80.47 4.62
N ARG A 974 13.98 -80.56 4.37
CA ARG A 974 14.92 -79.44 4.48
C ARG A 974 14.60 -78.28 3.52
N TRP A 975 14.16 -78.59 2.31
CA TRP A 975 13.81 -77.59 1.29
C TRP A 975 12.31 -77.24 1.26
N ALA A 976 11.54 -77.67 2.26
CA ALA A 976 10.09 -77.46 2.31
C ALA A 976 9.38 -77.86 1.00
N ILE A 977 9.69 -79.06 0.50
CA ILE A 977 9.03 -79.70 -0.63
C ILE A 977 8.02 -80.68 -0.06
N ASP A 978 6.74 -80.45 -0.33
CA ASP A 978 5.69 -81.37 0.08
C ASP A 978 5.70 -82.60 -0.83
N LEU A 979 6.09 -83.75 -0.28
CA LEU A 979 6.06 -85.02 -1.01
C LEU A 979 4.71 -85.74 -0.88
N ALA A 980 3.82 -85.29 0.03
CA ALA A 980 2.52 -85.93 0.23
C ALA A 980 1.55 -85.67 -0.94
N VAL A 981 1.84 -84.67 -1.77
CA VAL A 981 1.07 -84.34 -2.97
C VAL A 981 1.42 -85.21 -4.19
N VAL A 982 2.42 -86.09 -4.10
CA VAL A 982 2.85 -86.96 -5.22
C VAL A 982 2.02 -88.24 -5.23
N PRO A 983 1.16 -88.48 -6.24
CA PRO A 983 0.48 -89.77 -6.40
C PRO A 983 1.43 -90.83 -7.00
N PRO A 984 1.24 -92.13 -6.68
CA PRO A 984 1.94 -93.20 -7.38
C PRO A 984 1.54 -93.23 -8.87
N ALA A 985 2.48 -93.52 -9.78
CA ALA A 985 2.19 -93.54 -11.22
C ALA A 985 1.34 -94.76 -11.63
N ASP A 986 1.40 -95.85 -10.88
CA ASP A 986 0.45 -96.97 -10.97
C ASP A 986 -0.65 -96.80 -9.89
N PRO A 987 -1.93 -96.66 -10.26
CA PRO A 987 -3.04 -96.58 -9.31
C PRO A 987 -3.20 -97.80 -8.39
N GLY A 988 -2.52 -98.92 -8.69
CA GLY A 988 -2.49 -100.12 -7.85
C GLY A 988 -1.54 -100.05 -6.65
N ASP A 989 -0.64 -99.08 -6.60
CA ASP A 989 0.34 -98.93 -5.52
C ASP A 989 -0.19 -98.09 -4.35
N MET A 990 0.12 -98.50 -3.11
CA MET A 990 -0.34 -97.81 -1.89
C MET A 990 0.47 -96.54 -1.56
N ALA A 991 1.65 -96.36 -2.18
CA ALA A 991 2.54 -95.22 -1.97
C ALA A 991 3.46 -95.03 -3.19
N PRO A 992 3.88 -93.80 -3.50
CA PRO A 992 4.81 -93.52 -4.60
C PRO A 992 6.18 -94.17 -4.37
N THR A 993 6.82 -94.60 -5.45
CA THR A 993 8.16 -95.20 -5.42
C THR A 993 9.24 -94.14 -5.14
N ALA A 994 10.41 -94.56 -4.65
CA ALA A 994 11.55 -93.67 -4.43
C ALA A 994 11.98 -92.91 -5.71
N ALA A 995 11.78 -93.50 -6.90
CA ALA A 995 12.06 -92.86 -8.17
C ALA A 995 11.07 -91.73 -8.50
N GLU A 996 9.79 -91.90 -8.19
CA GLU A 996 8.74 -90.88 -8.37
C GLU A 996 8.94 -89.70 -7.42
N LEU A 997 9.26 -89.99 -6.15
CA LEU A 997 9.59 -88.97 -5.15
C LEU A 997 10.87 -88.19 -5.52
N LEU A 998 11.88 -88.88 -6.04
CA LEU A 998 13.12 -88.25 -6.52
C LEU A 998 12.87 -87.33 -7.71
N ALA A 999 12.09 -87.80 -8.71
CA ALA A 999 11.76 -87.01 -9.89
C ALA A 999 10.99 -85.72 -9.54
N TYR A 1000 10.04 -85.81 -8.60
CA TYR A 1000 9.31 -84.64 -8.12
C TYR A 1000 10.21 -83.65 -7.36
N GLY A 1001 11.08 -84.16 -6.46
CA GLY A 1001 12.04 -83.32 -5.74
C GLY A 1001 13.01 -82.57 -6.65
N LEU A 1002 13.53 -83.24 -7.69
CA LEU A 1002 14.37 -82.63 -8.72
C LEU A 1002 13.62 -81.56 -9.52
N ALA A 1003 12.39 -81.85 -9.95
CA ALA A 1003 11.56 -80.90 -10.69
C ALA A 1003 11.23 -79.66 -9.85
N ALA A 1004 10.86 -79.84 -8.57
CA ALA A 1004 10.50 -78.74 -7.68
C ALA A 1004 11.67 -77.79 -7.40
N LEU A 1005 12.89 -78.31 -7.19
CA LEU A 1005 14.09 -77.48 -6.99
C LEU A 1005 14.52 -76.77 -8.28
N ALA A 1006 14.50 -77.47 -9.42
CA ALA A 1006 14.83 -76.89 -10.72
C ALA A 1006 13.84 -75.78 -11.11
N ASP A 1007 12.54 -75.97 -10.87
CA ASP A 1007 11.49 -74.99 -11.13
C ASP A 1007 11.69 -73.72 -10.28
N ARG A 1008 11.97 -73.86 -8.98
CA ARG A 1008 12.25 -72.73 -8.08
C ARG A 1008 13.49 -71.94 -8.51
N LEU A 1009 14.58 -72.62 -8.88
CA LEU A 1009 15.79 -71.97 -9.39
C LEU A 1009 15.53 -71.19 -10.68
N SER A 1010 14.78 -71.78 -11.62
CA SER A 1010 14.42 -71.10 -12.88
C SER A 1010 13.48 -69.91 -12.67
N THR A 1011 12.49 -70.07 -11.78
CA THR A 1011 11.52 -69.04 -11.42
C THR A 1011 12.21 -67.85 -10.76
N ALA A 1012 13.08 -68.10 -9.77
CA ALA A 1012 13.84 -67.05 -9.10
C ALA A 1012 14.76 -66.28 -10.06
N ALA A 1013 15.40 -66.97 -11.03
CA ALA A 1013 16.22 -66.32 -12.05
C ALA A 1013 15.40 -65.39 -12.97
N SER A 1014 14.13 -65.72 -13.24
CA SER A 1014 13.23 -64.88 -14.05
C SER A 1014 12.63 -63.69 -13.29
N MET A 1015 12.59 -63.74 -11.96
CA MET A 1015 11.94 -62.71 -11.11
C MET A 1015 12.76 -61.43 -10.94
N VAL A 1016 14.09 -61.50 -11.05
CA VAL A 1016 14.98 -60.35 -10.80
C VAL A 1016 15.17 -59.55 -12.09
N PRO A 1017 14.64 -58.31 -12.19
CA PRO A 1017 14.74 -57.53 -13.42
C PRO A 1017 16.16 -57.00 -13.66
N ALA A 1018 16.53 -56.84 -14.93
CA ALA A 1018 17.80 -56.22 -15.33
C ALA A 1018 17.80 -54.71 -15.01
N GLY A 1019 18.18 -54.34 -13.78
CA GLY A 1019 18.11 -52.94 -13.32
C GLY A 1019 18.77 -52.62 -11.97
N GLY A 1020 19.48 -53.57 -11.34
CA GLY A 1020 20.08 -53.39 -10.01
C GLY A 1020 21.36 -52.54 -9.94
N GLY A 1021 21.96 -52.17 -11.07
CA GLY A 1021 23.24 -51.47 -11.14
C GLY A 1021 23.19 -49.94 -11.09
N GLY A 1022 22.00 -49.35 -10.92
CA GLY A 1022 21.83 -47.89 -10.83
C GLY A 1022 22.37 -47.30 -9.51
N PRO A 1023 22.60 -45.98 -9.45
CA PRO A 1023 23.12 -45.33 -8.24
C PRO A 1023 22.18 -45.44 -7.03
N ALA A 1024 20.87 -45.58 -7.25
CA ALA A 1024 19.86 -45.88 -6.23
C ALA A 1024 18.84 -46.90 -6.78
N PRO A 1025 18.96 -48.19 -6.43
CA PRO A 1025 18.01 -49.22 -6.88
C PRO A 1025 16.57 -48.90 -6.44
N PRO A 1026 15.56 -49.08 -7.32
CA PRO A 1026 14.16 -48.83 -7.00
C PRO A 1026 13.61 -49.91 -6.06
N ASP A 1027 12.53 -49.58 -5.34
CA ASP A 1027 11.85 -50.46 -4.39
C ASP A 1027 11.41 -51.80 -5.03
N THR A 1028 10.95 -51.73 -6.28
CA THR A 1028 10.53 -52.89 -7.07
C THR A 1028 11.65 -53.89 -7.29
N PHE A 1029 12.90 -53.44 -7.43
CA PHE A 1029 14.07 -54.32 -7.59
C PHE A 1029 14.39 -55.03 -6.27
N ILE A 1030 14.49 -54.29 -5.17
CA ILE A 1030 14.81 -54.84 -3.84
C ILE A 1030 13.75 -55.88 -3.43
N ASN A 1031 12.46 -55.57 -3.62
CA ASN A 1031 11.38 -56.52 -3.33
C ASN A 1031 11.36 -57.73 -4.28
N ALA A 1032 11.75 -57.58 -5.54
CA ALA A 1032 11.93 -58.71 -6.45
C ALA A 1032 13.03 -59.68 -6.00
N VAL A 1033 14.18 -59.17 -5.53
CA VAL A 1033 15.27 -60.02 -5.00
C VAL A 1033 14.83 -60.74 -3.73
N ARG A 1034 14.14 -60.08 -2.80
CA ARG A 1034 13.56 -60.73 -1.60
C ARG A 1034 12.62 -61.88 -1.97
N ARG A 1035 11.72 -61.66 -2.94
CA ARG A 1035 10.81 -62.70 -3.45
C ARG A 1035 11.57 -63.87 -4.08
N ALA A 1036 12.59 -63.60 -4.89
CA ALA A 1036 13.44 -64.64 -5.47
C ALA A 1036 14.09 -65.50 -4.38
N ILE A 1037 14.61 -64.89 -3.31
CA ILE A 1037 15.19 -65.62 -2.15
C ILE A 1037 14.15 -66.53 -1.50
N ARG A 1038 12.93 -66.03 -1.24
CA ARG A 1038 11.82 -66.82 -0.66
C ARG A 1038 11.45 -68.02 -1.52
N VAL A 1039 11.41 -67.83 -2.84
CA VAL A 1039 11.09 -68.89 -3.82
C VAL A 1039 12.15 -69.98 -3.80
N VAL A 1040 13.44 -69.63 -3.83
CA VAL A 1040 14.52 -70.65 -3.77
C VAL A 1040 14.51 -71.38 -2.43
N ALA A 1041 14.32 -70.66 -1.31
CA ALA A 1041 14.29 -71.25 0.02
C ALA A 1041 13.02 -72.09 0.31
N GLY A 1042 11.98 -72.00 -0.53
CA GLY A 1042 10.72 -72.72 -0.33
C GLY A 1042 9.86 -72.20 0.83
N ARG A 1043 10.13 -70.98 1.32
CA ARG A 1043 9.48 -70.39 2.50
C ARG A 1043 8.93 -69.00 2.14
N PRO A 1044 7.67 -68.91 1.68
CA PRO A 1044 7.07 -67.63 1.29
C PRO A 1044 6.85 -66.68 2.46
N ASP A 1045 6.82 -67.21 3.68
CA ASP A 1045 6.60 -66.52 4.96
C ASP A 1045 7.80 -65.67 5.44
N LEU A 1046 9.01 -65.88 4.89
CA LEU A 1046 10.21 -65.21 5.38
C LEU A 1046 10.21 -63.69 5.11
N PRO A 1047 10.57 -62.83 6.08
CA PRO A 1047 10.76 -61.39 5.83
C PRO A 1047 11.86 -61.08 4.82
N VAL A 1048 13.02 -61.74 4.92
CA VAL A 1048 14.24 -61.51 4.13
C VAL A 1048 14.81 -60.10 4.36
N LEU A 1049 15.36 -59.90 5.55
CA LEU A 1049 15.84 -58.60 6.01
C LEU A 1049 17.24 -58.25 5.46
N PRO A 1050 17.44 -57.10 4.79
CA PRO A 1050 18.75 -56.60 4.39
C PRO A 1050 19.67 -56.38 5.59
N ILE A 1051 20.93 -56.81 5.45
CA ILE A 1051 21.98 -56.57 6.43
C ILE A 1051 22.90 -55.51 5.86
N VAL A 1052 22.99 -54.38 6.55
CA VAL A 1052 23.75 -53.20 6.08
C VAL A 1052 24.71 -52.73 7.15
N ALA A 1053 25.74 -51.97 6.72
CA ALA A 1053 26.66 -51.33 7.64
C ALA A 1053 25.92 -50.28 8.49
N ARG A 1054 26.15 -50.31 9.81
CA ARG A 1054 25.48 -49.40 10.76
C ARG A 1054 25.77 -47.92 10.47
N ALA A 1055 26.94 -47.63 9.91
CA ALA A 1055 27.35 -46.28 9.50
C ALA A 1055 26.48 -45.66 8.37
N LEU A 1056 25.63 -46.46 7.71
CA LEU A 1056 24.67 -45.97 6.70
C LEU A 1056 23.32 -45.56 7.31
N LEU A 1057 23.11 -45.80 8.60
CA LEU A 1057 21.90 -45.41 9.32
C LEU A 1057 22.11 -44.06 10.03
N PRO A 1058 21.03 -43.29 10.26
CA PRO A 1058 21.12 -42.05 11.02
C PRO A 1058 21.51 -42.34 12.47
N THR A 1059 22.03 -41.32 13.17
CA THR A 1059 22.38 -41.44 14.59
C THR A 1059 21.13 -41.65 15.43
N LEU A 1060 20.86 -42.89 15.83
CA LEU A 1060 19.73 -43.29 16.66
C LEU A 1060 20.06 -43.11 18.15
N ARG A 1061 19.18 -42.43 18.87
CA ARG A 1061 19.34 -42.15 20.30
C ARG A 1061 18.26 -42.88 21.10
N PRO A 1062 18.62 -43.65 22.15
CA PRO A 1062 17.64 -44.37 22.96
C PRO A 1062 16.58 -43.43 23.55
N SER A 1063 15.31 -43.85 23.50
CA SER A 1063 14.17 -43.14 24.07
C SER A 1063 13.32 -44.14 24.87
N PRO A 1064 13.44 -44.19 26.21
CA PRO A 1064 12.81 -45.21 27.04
C PRO A 1064 11.27 -45.10 27.10
N ASP A 1065 10.72 -43.92 26.83
CA ASP A 1065 9.27 -43.66 26.89
C ASP A 1065 8.61 -43.65 25.49
N LEU A 1066 9.31 -44.15 24.46
CA LEU A 1066 8.86 -44.04 23.06
C LEU A 1066 7.53 -44.75 22.80
N ASP A 1067 7.26 -45.86 23.48
CA ASP A 1067 6.01 -46.62 23.34
C ASP A 1067 4.81 -45.75 23.75
N ALA A 1068 4.83 -45.23 24.98
CA ALA A 1068 3.75 -44.41 25.53
C ALA A 1068 3.63 -43.03 24.85
N GLN A 1069 4.73 -42.45 24.38
CA GLN A 1069 4.74 -41.11 23.76
C GLN A 1069 4.41 -41.13 22.26
N TRP A 1070 4.53 -42.27 21.59
CA TRP A 1070 4.43 -42.35 20.14
C TRP A 1070 3.78 -43.62 19.62
N LEU A 1071 4.23 -44.82 20.03
CA LEU A 1071 3.74 -46.07 19.45
C LEU A 1071 2.25 -46.28 19.72
N GLU A 1072 1.80 -46.16 20.97
CA GLU A 1072 0.39 -46.36 21.35
C GLU A 1072 -0.56 -45.40 20.60
N ILE A 1073 -0.12 -44.14 20.41
CA ILE A 1073 -0.90 -43.09 19.75
C ILE A 1073 -1.01 -43.37 18.24
N VAL A 1074 0.11 -43.71 17.61
CA VAL A 1074 0.18 -43.89 16.16
C VAL A 1074 -0.42 -45.24 15.75
N ALA A 1075 -0.23 -46.30 16.54
CA ALA A 1075 -0.77 -47.63 16.28
C ALA A 1075 -2.31 -47.62 16.15
N ALA A 1076 -3.01 -46.75 16.89
CA ALA A 1076 -4.46 -46.60 16.80
C ALA A 1076 -4.95 -46.18 15.39
N VAL A 1077 -4.10 -45.52 14.60
CA VAL A 1077 -4.42 -45.03 13.24
C VAL A 1077 -3.55 -45.67 12.15
N ARG A 1078 -2.55 -46.47 12.52
CA ARG A 1078 -1.61 -47.15 11.62
C ARG A 1078 -1.61 -48.67 11.84
N PRO A 1079 -2.36 -49.43 11.02
CA PRO A 1079 -2.48 -50.88 11.18
C PRO A 1079 -1.14 -51.66 11.22
N ARG A 1080 -0.10 -51.18 10.52
CA ARG A 1080 1.21 -51.86 10.49
C ARG A 1080 1.99 -51.76 11.80
N LEU A 1081 1.76 -50.70 12.58
CA LEU A 1081 2.41 -50.52 13.88
C LEU A 1081 1.63 -51.18 15.02
N ALA A 1082 0.34 -51.45 14.83
CA ALA A 1082 -0.47 -52.18 15.80
C ALA A 1082 0.06 -53.58 16.11
N SER A 1083 0.67 -54.27 15.15
CA SER A 1083 1.31 -55.58 15.39
C SER A 1083 2.56 -55.49 16.26
N LEU A 1084 3.34 -54.40 16.13
CA LEU A 1084 4.48 -54.14 17.00
C LEU A 1084 4.01 -53.76 18.41
N ASP A 1085 3.00 -52.90 18.52
CA ASP A 1085 2.39 -52.51 19.80
C ASP A 1085 1.86 -53.73 20.56
N ALA A 1086 1.10 -54.60 19.86
CA ALA A 1086 0.62 -55.86 20.43
C ALA A 1086 1.75 -56.81 20.87
N HIS A 1087 2.91 -56.76 20.20
CA HIS A 1087 4.09 -57.56 20.57
C HIS A 1087 4.78 -57.00 21.83
N GLN A 1088 4.95 -55.68 21.92
CA GLN A 1088 5.53 -54.99 23.09
C GLN A 1088 4.66 -55.12 24.36
N LEU A 1089 3.35 -55.34 24.21
CA LEU A 1089 2.42 -55.56 25.32
C LEU A 1089 2.42 -57.00 25.88
N ASP A 1090 3.00 -57.98 25.18
CA ASP A 1090 3.06 -59.36 25.66
C ASP A 1090 4.18 -59.53 26.69
N ALA A 1091 3.82 -59.55 27.97
CA ALA A 1091 4.75 -59.67 29.09
C ALA A 1091 5.58 -60.97 29.11
N ALA A 1092 5.24 -61.96 28.28
CA ALA A 1092 6.03 -63.18 28.12
C ALA A 1092 7.22 -63.04 27.15
N LEU A 1093 7.28 -61.94 26.40
CA LEU A 1093 8.32 -61.64 25.41
C LEU A 1093 9.26 -60.54 25.90
N PRO A 1094 10.52 -60.50 25.43
CA PRO A 1094 11.44 -59.42 25.75
C PRO A 1094 11.02 -58.11 25.06
N ASN A 1095 10.92 -57.02 25.81
CA ASN A 1095 10.63 -55.70 25.24
C ASN A 1095 11.76 -55.24 24.30
N TRP A 1096 11.39 -54.75 23.14
CA TRP A 1096 12.30 -54.17 22.17
C TRP A 1096 12.70 -52.76 22.60
N PRO A 1097 14.02 -52.44 22.68
CA PRO A 1097 14.44 -51.07 22.95
C PRO A 1097 14.06 -50.14 21.79
N GLY A 1098 13.64 -48.93 22.13
CA GLY A 1098 13.24 -47.89 21.19
C GLY A 1098 14.28 -46.76 21.10
N ALA A 1099 14.51 -46.25 19.89
CA ALA A 1099 15.36 -45.11 19.64
C ALA A 1099 14.80 -44.17 18.57
N VAL A 1100 15.16 -42.89 18.67
CA VAL A 1100 14.73 -41.84 17.74
C VAL A 1100 15.95 -41.22 17.08
N ALA A 1101 15.86 -41.00 15.78
CA ALA A 1101 16.69 -40.04 15.06
C ALA A 1101 15.82 -38.87 14.61
N ALA A 1102 16.12 -37.69 15.16
CA ALA A 1102 15.51 -36.42 14.80
C ALA A 1102 16.62 -35.35 14.69
N PRO A 1103 16.34 -34.21 14.02
CA PRO A 1103 17.29 -33.08 13.96
C PRO A 1103 17.73 -32.57 15.34
N ASP A 1104 18.83 -31.80 15.36
CA ASP A 1104 19.35 -31.11 16.55
C ASP A 1104 19.62 -32.03 17.76
N ALA A 1105 19.98 -33.28 17.47
CA ALA A 1105 20.21 -34.31 18.49
C ALA A 1105 18.99 -34.64 19.37
N SER A 1106 17.77 -34.34 18.90
CA SER A 1106 16.54 -34.56 19.65
C SER A 1106 16.16 -36.05 19.74
N ILE A 1107 15.50 -36.40 20.85
CA ILE A 1107 14.83 -37.70 21.06
C ILE A 1107 13.30 -37.58 20.95
N ASP A 1108 12.79 -36.40 20.59
CA ASP A 1108 11.35 -36.13 20.43
C ASP A 1108 10.85 -36.74 19.11
N PRO A 1109 9.97 -37.75 19.13
CA PRO A 1109 9.45 -38.39 17.93
C PRO A 1109 8.46 -37.49 17.15
N TRP A 1110 8.10 -36.33 17.70
CA TRP A 1110 7.23 -35.32 17.08
C TRP A 1110 8.00 -34.06 16.64
N HIS A 1111 9.31 -34.18 16.38
CA HIS A 1111 10.17 -33.05 16.05
C HIS A 1111 9.71 -32.29 14.79
N ALA A 1112 9.55 -30.95 14.90
CA ALA A 1112 8.94 -30.14 13.84
C ALA A 1112 9.90 -29.70 12.71
N SER A 1113 11.22 -29.82 12.90
CA SER A 1113 12.23 -29.18 12.05
C SER A 1113 12.83 -30.06 10.94
N GLY A 1114 12.43 -31.33 10.82
CA GLY A 1114 13.02 -32.25 9.85
C GLY A 1114 12.54 -33.69 10.03
N PRO A 1115 13.03 -34.62 9.20
CA PRO A 1115 12.54 -35.99 9.18
C PRO A 1115 12.80 -36.71 10.52
N VAL A 1116 11.90 -37.62 10.89
CA VAL A 1116 12.01 -38.41 12.11
C VAL A 1116 12.02 -39.89 11.77
N VAL A 1117 12.97 -40.64 12.34
CA VAL A 1117 13.00 -42.10 12.32
C VAL A 1117 12.81 -42.63 13.74
N ALA A 1118 11.79 -43.44 13.95
CA ALA A 1118 11.59 -44.23 15.16
C ALA A 1118 12.01 -45.68 14.88
N ALA A 1119 13.00 -46.19 15.60
CA ALA A 1119 13.53 -47.53 15.42
C ALA A 1119 13.33 -48.38 16.67
N TYR A 1120 12.95 -49.65 16.47
CA TYR A 1120 12.75 -50.63 17.54
C TYR A 1120 13.55 -51.91 17.31
N GLY A 1121 13.94 -52.59 18.38
CA GLY A 1121 14.47 -53.95 18.32
C GLY A 1121 15.87 -54.09 18.90
N PRO A 1122 16.32 -55.34 19.14
CA PRO A 1122 17.60 -55.61 19.83
C PRO A 1122 18.83 -55.05 19.11
N GLY A 1123 18.75 -54.77 17.80
CA GLY A 1123 19.81 -54.13 17.02
C GLY A 1123 19.95 -52.62 17.26
N VAL A 1124 19.08 -52.00 18.08
CA VAL A 1124 19.17 -50.59 18.50
C VAL A 1124 20.32 -50.40 19.51
N ASP A 1125 20.49 -51.32 20.45
CA ASP A 1125 21.51 -51.21 21.50
C ASP A 1125 22.85 -51.89 21.14
N ASP A 1126 22.90 -52.64 20.04
CA ASP A 1126 24.09 -53.38 19.62
C ASP A 1126 25.13 -52.52 18.90
N ASN A 1127 26.38 -52.52 19.37
CA ASN A 1127 27.48 -51.75 18.77
C ASN A 1127 28.19 -52.46 17.61
N GLY A 1128 27.57 -53.48 17.01
CA GLY A 1128 28.11 -54.22 15.87
C GLY A 1128 28.28 -53.35 14.61
N PRO A 1129 29.21 -53.74 13.70
CA PRO A 1129 29.44 -53.01 12.45
C PRO A 1129 28.29 -53.14 11.45
N ASN A 1130 27.47 -54.19 11.56
CA ASN A 1130 26.36 -54.49 10.67
C ASN A 1130 25.07 -54.71 11.45
N VAL A 1131 23.94 -54.35 10.85
CA VAL A 1131 22.61 -54.49 11.44
C VAL A 1131 21.62 -54.94 10.37
N ALA A 1132 20.66 -55.77 10.75
CA ALA A 1132 19.55 -56.12 9.88
C ALA A 1132 18.40 -55.11 10.04
N ILE A 1133 17.86 -54.63 8.93
CA ILE A 1133 16.88 -53.53 8.94
C ILE A 1133 15.59 -53.88 8.19
N ALA A 1134 14.45 -53.60 8.82
CA ALA A 1134 13.13 -53.64 8.20
C ALA A 1134 12.44 -52.27 8.35
N ALA A 1135 11.65 -51.86 7.36
CA ALA A 1135 10.75 -50.73 7.54
C ALA A 1135 9.37 -51.26 7.90
N LEU A 1136 8.82 -50.74 8.99
CA LEU A 1136 7.50 -51.08 9.51
C LEU A 1136 6.42 -50.21 8.84
N ASP A 1137 6.66 -48.89 8.77
CA ASP A 1137 5.76 -47.93 8.12
C ASP A 1137 6.48 -46.61 7.80
N GLY A 1138 5.88 -45.74 6.97
CA GLY A 1138 6.41 -44.39 6.71
C GLY A 1138 5.39 -43.46 6.02
N TRP A 1139 5.30 -42.22 6.48
CA TRP A 1139 4.32 -41.23 5.99
C TRP A 1139 4.80 -39.78 6.18
N THR A 1140 3.98 -38.85 5.69
CA THR A 1140 4.14 -37.41 5.90
C THR A 1140 3.03 -36.90 6.82
N ASP A 1141 3.39 -36.15 7.85
CA ASP A 1141 2.47 -35.59 8.84
C ASP A 1141 2.60 -34.07 8.96
N SER A 1142 1.66 -33.41 9.61
CA SER A 1142 1.68 -31.96 9.86
C SER A 1142 1.76 -31.68 11.35
N VAL A 1143 2.95 -31.33 11.83
CA VAL A 1143 3.20 -31.04 13.24
C VAL A 1143 2.78 -29.61 13.54
N PRO A 1144 1.80 -29.37 14.43
CA PRO A 1144 1.38 -28.02 14.80
C PRO A 1144 2.52 -27.21 15.40
N SER A 1145 2.61 -25.93 15.04
CA SER A 1145 3.60 -25.02 15.59
C SER A 1145 3.33 -24.72 17.07
N ARG A 1146 4.38 -24.73 17.90
CA ARG A 1146 4.28 -24.37 19.34
C ARG A 1146 4.05 -22.86 19.58
N ARG A 1147 4.32 -22.04 18.57
CA ARG A 1147 4.07 -20.60 18.56
C ARG A 1147 3.22 -20.27 17.35
N HIS A 1148 2.23 -19.40 17.52
CA HIS A 1148 1.35 -18.96 16.45
C HIS A 1148 1.44 -17.44 16.32
N ALA A 1149 1.74 -16.94 15.12
CA ALA A 1149 1.74 -15.52 14.87
C ALA A 1149 0.30 -15.00 14.74
N THR A 1150 -0.09 -14.12 15.65
CA THR A 1150 -1.40 -13.47 15.65
C THR A 1150 -1.30 -12.08 15.02
N THR A 1151 -2.42 -11.51 14.62
CA THR A 1151 -2.47 -10.19 13.95
C THR A 1151 -3.47 -9.30 14.66
N ALA A 1152 -3.20 -8.00 14.76
CA ALA A 1152 -4.14 -7.07 15.36
C ALA A 1152 -4.61 -6.02 14.35
N ALA A 1153 -5.90 -5.72 14.36
CA ALA A 1153 -6.49 -4.60 13.66
C ALA A 1153 -6.64 -3.41 14.62
N PHE A 1154 -6.19 -2.23 14.19
CA PHE A 1154 -6.18 -1.02 15.01
C PHE A 1154 -7.20 -0.01 14.52
N GLY A 1155 -7.97 0.54 15.47
CA GLY A 1155 -8.76 1.77 15.33
C GLY A 1155 -7.92 3.02 15.15
N PHE A 1156 -7.13 3.14 14.07
CA PHE A 1156 -6.29 4.31 13.85
C PHE A 1156 -7.04 5.43 13.11
N ASN A 1157 -7.62 6.36 13.86
CA ASN A 1157 -8.01 7.65 13.30
C ASN A 1157 -6.77 8.53 13.24
N ALA A 1158 -6.04 8.48 12.11
CA ALA A 1158 -4.81 9.23 11.91
C ALA A 1158 -5.00 10.71 12.27
N PRO A 1159 -4.00 11.37 12.89
CA PRO A 1159 -4.07 12.81 13.13
C PRO A 1159 -4.34 13.52 11.80
N LYS A 1160 -5.48 14.22 11.72
CA LYS A 1160 -5.92 14.95 10.51
C LYS A 1160 -4.96 16.07 10.09
N SER A 1161 -3.96 16.39 10.91
CA SER A 1161 -2.93 17.37 10.59
C SER A 1161 -1.93 16.81 9.57
N ARG A 1162 -1.72 17.56 8.49
CA ARG A 1162 -0.66 17.34 7.49
C ARG A 1162 0.33 18.51 7.57
N ALA A 1163 1.56 18.31 7.10
CA ALA A 1163 2.48 19.43 6.92
C ALA A 1163 1.87 20.43 5.93
N PRO A 1164 2.15 21.74 6.06
CA PRO A 1164 1.85 22.68 5.00
C PRO A 1164 2.54 22.20 3.71
N GLN A 1165 1.80 21.95 2.63
CA GLN A 1165 2.36 21.52 1.33
C GLN A 1165 2.98 22.70 0.57
N ALA A 1166 3.83 23.49 1.25
CA ALA A 1166 4.52 24.63 0.68
C ALA A 1166 5.91 24.78 1.30
N VAL A 1167 6.90 25.04 0.46
CA VAL A 1167 8.22 25.54 0.88
C VAL A 1167 8.20 27.05 0.75
N LEU A 1168 8.53 27.76 1.83
CA LEU A 1168 8.51 29.23 1.82
C LEU A 1168 9.90 29.76 1.50
N ALA A 1169 9.99 30.66 0.53
CA ALA A 1169 11.17 31.51 0.36
C ALA A 1169 10.90 32.81 1.14
N ALA A 1170 11.29 32.84 2.41
CA ALA A 1170 11.09 33.98 3.29
C ALA A 1170 12.09 35.09 2.94
N VAL A 1171 11.57 36.12 2.28
CA VAL A 1171 12.31 37.30 1.84
C VAL A 1171 12.32 38.32 2.98
N PRO A 1172 13.48 38.87 3.37
CA PRO A 1172 13.55 39.84 4.45
C PRO A 1172 12.80 41.14 4.07
N PRO A 1173 11.96 41.70 4.97
CA PRO A 1173 11.27 42.96 4.74
C PRO A 1173 12.24 44.16 4.70
N ASP A 1174 13.38 44.04 5.38
CA ASP A 1174 14.53 44.96 5.33
C ASP A 1174 15.68 44.27 4.59
N PRO A 1175 16.02 44.66 3.34
CA PRO A 1175 17.07 44.03 2.55
C PRO A 1175 18.49 44.28 3.09
N SER A 1176 18.65 45.07 4.16
CA SER A 1176 19.92 45.29 4.86
C SER A 1176 20.12 44.39 6.08
N ARG A 1177 19.07 43.69 6.55
CA ARG A 1177 19.10 42.82 7.75
C ARG A 1177 18.64 41.40 7.46
N ARG A 1178 19.35 40.42 8.02
CA ARG A 1178 18.91 39.02 8.05
C ARG A 1178 17.73 38.88 9.01
N LEU A 1179 16.76 38.02 8.68
CA LEU A 1179 15.65 37.68 9.56
C LEU A 1179 16.15 37.03 10.87
N ASP A 1180 15.52 37.36 11.98
CA ASP A 1180 15.58 36.58 13.22
C ASP A 1180 14.29 35.76 13.37
N ASN A 1181 14.19 34.91 14.40
CA ASN A 1181 13.00 34.07 14.60
C ASN A 1181 11.71 34.89 14.83
N ALA A 1182 11.82 36.08 15.44
CA ALA A 1182 10.68 36.98 15.62
C ALA A 1182 10.20 37.56 14.29
N GLY A 1183 11.11 38.00 13.42
CA GLY A 1183 10.79 38.40 12.05
C GLY A 1183 10.25 37.23 11.22
N LEU A 1184 10.78 36.02 11.43
CA LEU A 1184 10.28 34.81 10.77
C LEU A 1184 8.85 34.46 11.20
N LEU A 1185 8.51 34.65 12.49
CA LEU A 1185 7.14 34.51 12.98
C LEU A 1185 6.18 35.40 12.20
N GLU A 1186 6.55 36.66 11.97
CA GLU A 1186 5.73 37.59 11.17
C GLU A 1186 5.54 37.10 9.75
N VAL A 1187 6.59 36.58 9.11
CA VAL A 1187 6.51 36.00 7.75
C VAL A 1187 5.56 34.80 7.72
N VAL A 1188 5.66 33.88 8.71
CA VAL A 1188 4.79 32.70 8.79
C VAL A 1188 3.34 33.09 9.06
N LEU A 1189 3.10 34.06 9.95
CA LEU A 1189 1.75 34.57 10.23
C LEU A 1189 1.15 35.29 9.02
N GLU A 1190 1.92 36.10 8.31
CA GLU A 1190 1.48 36.74 7.07
C GLU A 1190 1.13 35.70 6.00
N THR A 1191 1.93 34.65 5.88
CA THR A 1191 1.67 33.53 4.97
C THR A 1191 0.41 32.76 5.35
N ARG A 1192 0.19 32.56 6.65
CA ARG A 1192 -1.05 31.99 7.17
C ARG A 1192 -2.26 32.87 6.81
N GLU A 1193 -2.18 34.19 6.98
CA GLU A 1193 -3.24 35.12 6.57
C GLU A 1193 -3.53 35.02 5.06
N LEU A 1194 -2.48 34.95 4.23
CA LEU A 1194 -2.61 34.76 2.78
C LEU A 1194 -3.29 33.43 2.44
N ALA A 1195 -2.94 32.35 3.13
CA ALA A 1195 -3.57 31.04 2.94
C ALA A 1195 -5.07 31.08 3.27
N HIS A 1196 -5.47 31.75 4.36
CA HIS A 1196 -6.89 31.96 4.69
C HIS A 1196 -7.60 32.84 3.66
N ALA A 1197 -6.96 33.92 3.18
CA ALA A 1197 -7.52 34.80 2.16
C ALA A 1197 -7.69 34.11 0.80
N ARG A 1198 -6.88 33.08 0.48
CA ARG A 1198 -6.93 32.32 -0.77
C ARG A 1198 -8.07 31.29 -0.85
N ALA A 1199 -8.72 30.95 0.27
CA ALA A 1199 -9.75 29.92 0.34
C ALA A 1199 -11.15 30.47 0.67
N PRO A 1200 -11.72 31.42 -0.11
CA PRO A 1200 -13.08 31.89 0.17
C PRO A 1200 -14.08 30.76 -0.06
N ARG A 1201 -14.89 30.47 0.96
CA ARG A 1201 -16.01 29.52 0.88
C ARG A 1201 -16.96 29.99 -0.22
N GLN A 1202 -17.41 29.07 -1.08
CA GLN A 1202 -18.44 29.36 -2.08
C GLN A 1202 -19.71 29.80 -1.33
N ILE A 1203 -20.07 31.08 -1.45
CA ILE A 1203 -21.27 31.61 -0.81
C ILE A 1203 -22.43 31.22 -1.74
N ALA A 1204 -23.32 30.33 -1.28
CA ALA A 1204 -24.54 29.97 -2.00
C ALA A 1204 -25.50 31.18 -2.19
N GLU A 1205 -25.35 32.20 -1.35
CA GLU A 1205 -26.06 33.47 -1.48
C GLU A 1205 -25.37 34.41 -2.49
N PRO A 1206 -26.13 35.15 -3.32
CA PRO A 1206 -25.61 36.12 -4.30
C PRO A 1206 -25.04 37.40 -3.65
N THR A 1207 -24.50 37.27 -2.43
CA THR A 1207 -23.92 38.33 -1.62
C THR A 1207 -22.43 38.07 -1.48
N LEU A 1208 -21.65 38.58 -2.43
CA LEU A 1208 -20.25 38.87 -2.13
C LEU A 1208 -20.23 39.87 -0.98
N ALA A 1209 -19.39 39.61 0.03
CA ALA A 1209 -19.23 40.51 1.15
C ALA A 1209 -18.73 41.89 0.68
N TYR A 1210 -17.94 41.94 -0.40
CA TYR A 1210 -17.31 43.14 -0.94
C TYR A 1210 -17.82 43.46 -2.34
N ALA A 1211 -18.10 44.75 -2.61
CA ALA A 1211 -18.27 45.23 -3.98
C ALA A 1211 -16.89 45.21 -4.66
N THR A 1212 -16.78 44.53 -5.81
CA THR A 1212 -15.64 44.70 -6.70
C THR A 1212 -16.09 45.24 -8.05
N SER A 1213 -15.13 45.79 -8.78
CA SER A 1213 -15.37 46.74 -9.86
C SER A 1213 -15.38 46.13 -11.26
N THR A 1214 -15.30 44.80 -11.35
CA THR A 1214 -15.39 44.01 -12.59
C THR A 1214 -16.72 43.28 -12.71
N ALA A 1215 -17.08 42.88 -13.93
CA ALA A 1215 -18.16 41.90 -14.15
C ALA A 1215 -17.81 40.63 -13.36
N LEU A 1216 -18.54 40.42 -12.26
CA LEU A 1216 -18.18 39.45 -11.24
C LEU A 1216 -18.40 38.02 -11.75
N VAL A 1217 -17.31 37.26 -11.75
CA VAL A 1217 -17.32 35.80 -11.84
C VAL A 1217 -17.43 35.23 -10.43
N SER A 1218 -18.54 34.57 -10.09
CA SER A 1218 -18.60 33.73 -8.89
C SER A 1218 -18.23 32.30 -9.26
N ALA A 1219 -17.38 31.65 -8.47
CA ALA A 1219 -17.13 30.22 -8.63
C ALA A 1219 -18.45 29.45 -8.42
N SER A 1220 -18.91 28.73 -9.45
CA SER A 1220 -20.07 27.85 -9.29
C SER A 1220 -19.70 26.66 -8.39
N PRO A 1221 -20.62 26.17 -7.55
CA PRO A 1221 -20.41 24.92 -6.85
C PRO A 1221 -20.05 23.83 -7.86
N PRO A 1222 -19.10 22.92 -7.52
CA PRO A 1222 -18.82 21.79 -8.39
C PRO A 1222 -20.14 21.10 -8.71
N ARG A 1223 -20.38 20.78 -9.99
CA ARG A 1223 -21.53 19.94 -10.34
C ARG A 1223 -21.46 18.72 -9.43
N ASN A 1224 -22.54 18.49 -8.69
CA ASN A 1224 -22.58 17.49 -7.64
C ASN A 1224 -22.14 16.15 -8.25
N PHE A 1225 -21.17 15.48 -7.63
CA PHE A 1225 -20.73 14.15 -8.05
C PHE A 1225 -21.90 13.15 -8.18
N LEU A 1226 -22.99 13.40 -7.42
CA LEU A 1226 -24.22 12.62 -7.44
C LEU A 1226 -25.27 13.11 -8.45
N ASP A 1227 -25.07 14.23 -9.14
CA ASP A 1227 -26.00 14.68 -10.19
C ASP A 1227 -25.89 13.72 -11.38
N GLY A 1228 -26.79 12.73 -11.42
CA GLY A 1228 -26.81 11.65 -12.40
C GLY A 1228 -26.68 10.24 -11.80
N TRP A 1229 -26.43 10.11 -10.49
CA TRP A 1229 -26.60 8.84 -9.80
C TRP A 1229 -28.09 8.60 -9.52
N PRO A 1230 -28.62 7.39 -9.79
CA PRO A 1230 -30.01 7.08 -9.47
C PRO A 1230 -30.24 7.17 -7.93
N PRO A 1231 -31.44 7.57 -7.51
CA PRO A 1231 -31.77 7.83 -6.11
C PRO A 1231 -31.66 6.61 -5.19
#